data_AF-A0A535P4Q6-F1
#
_entry.id   AF-A0A535P4Q6-F1
#
_cell.length_a   1.000
_cell.length_b   1.000
_cell.length_c   1.000
_cell.angle_alpha   90.00
_cell.angle_beta   90.00
_cell.angle_gamma   90.00
#
_symmetry.space_group_name_H-M   'P 1'
#
loop_
_entity.id
_entity.type
_entity.pdbx_description
1 polymer ?
#
loop_
_entity_poly.entity_id
_entity_poly.type
_entity_poly.pdbx_seq_one_letter_code
_entity_poly.pdbx_strand_id
1 'polypeptide(L)'
;MVLFRLALRLVLREPRRSAATAVGVAIATALIVSVVLFGSASSATVTARALAGLPVDAQVVLAPTADQGLVARTVGADPAVQSVLPFDLAHFDSAEATNAGAATQTSGGVIVGPDSGYTDASGLFRLSAGRATPGQVTISRDLASNLGIVPGATVRFTLAGGSALDLEVSGIVDISGADLILGPVDPAHRSAGANPPTNVAVLDRATLESAVLPRIPPGALAEIPSAGGASAPSGGGPVVAAEPAVLRELHLRFDHGQVPGDPTEAQGWLDQVRRRLERQGAGSFTIADDAGSTLEPIAGDLAWGQVLFIFLAVPGIALALALSRLAAEATAESTRRHGALLRARGATSRELYRLLLSMTALGALFGAVVGAAGGTLASFALFGSQLGSVDPAGLVVRVAAGGVVGATVLAVVAAAIPLRDQLRGEVVSGRQELQRVRRPWWQRLYLDVLALAAGAAAFVFTGGAGVHPVLTAEGNPTVTLALTAFLAPFLFWSGGTLLLLRLSQAGMARSASLARLLRRPLGPGGELAGHILASRATAASRVITLLALSASFVTSILIFDATYRQQQRIDAELTLGADLKATPAAATGADALRALQGPGITAVTPFVDRVVYVGAEAQDLLAVDPVSLPAAAPLADSFFDRTTATGAMTALRAQPDAILVSAETAKDYSLVPGDRV
;
A
#
# COMPACT_ATOMS: atom_id res chain seq x y z
N MET A 1 -9.39 -10.02 49.02
CA MET A 1 -10.12 -8.76 49.33
C MET A 1 -9.30 -7.71 50.10
N VAL A 2 -8.61 -8.05 51.20
CA VAL A 2 -7.88 -7.06 52.03
C VAL A 2 -6.76 -6.34 51.26
N LEU A 3 -5.93 -7.08 50.52
CA LEU A 3 -4.85 -6.52 49.69
C LEU A 3 -5.37 -5.53 48.61
N PHE A 4 -6.49 -5.85 47.98
CA PHE A 4 -7.13 -4.99 46.98
C PHE A 4 -7.63 -3.67 47.59
N ARG A 5 -8.31 -3.74 48.74
CA ARG A 5 -8.76 -2.53 49.46
C ARG A 5 -7.59 -1.65 49.91
N LEU A 6 -6.49 -2.26 50.34
CA LEU A 6 -5.27 -1.54 50.72
C LEU A 6 -4.61 -0.89 49.51
N ALA A 7 -4.50 -1.60 48.38
CA ALA A 7 -3.95 -1.06 47.14
C ALA A 7 -4.79 0.12 46.64
N LEU A 8 -6.12 0.01 46.65
CA LEU A 8 -7.02 1.10 46.26
C LEU A 8 -6.86 2.33 47.15
N ARG A 9 -6.75 2.15 48.48
CA ARG A 9 -6.49 3.26 49.42
C ARG A 9 -5.14 3.92 49.18
N LEU A 10 -4.11 3.15 48.80
CA LEU A 10 -2.79 3.69 48.46
C LEU A 10 -2.83 4.50 47.16
N VAL A 11 -3.57 4.03 46.15
CA VAL A 11 -3.78 4.75 44.89
C VAL A 11 -4.38 6.15 45.16
N LEU A 12 -5.39 6.22 46.04
CA LEU A 12 -6.07 7.47 46.39
C LEU A 12 -5.23 8.40 47.28
N ARG A 13 -4.35 7.85 48.12
CA ARG A 13 -3.50 8.63 49.04
C ARG A 13 -2.22 9.16 48.40
N GLU A 14 -1.73 8.53 47.33
CA GLU A 14 -0.56 8.98 46.57
C GLU A 14 -0.97 9.47 45.16
N PRO A 15 -1.82 10.52 45.04
CA PRO A 15 -2.44 10.89 43.76
C PRO A 15 -1.42 11.27 42.69
N ARG A 16 -0.31 11.91 43.07
CA ARG A 16 0.76 12.28 42.13
C ARG A 16 1.42 11.07 41.49
N ARG A 17 1.68 10.02 42.27
CA ARG A 17 2.27 8.76 41.79
C ARG A 17 1.30 8.03 40.88
N SER A 18 0.07 7.86 41.37
CA SER A 18 -1.01 7.17 40.65
C SER A 18 -1.32 7.86 39.33
N ALA A 19 -1.43 9.19 39.32
CA ALA A 19 -1.65 9.99 38.13
C ALA A 19 -0.52 9.81 37.12
N ALA A 20 0.74 9.85 37.54
CA ALA A 20 1.83 9.73 36.60
C ALA A 20 1.96 8.32 36.00
N THR A 21 1.69 7.28 36.80
CA THR A 21 1.59 5.92 36.25
C THR A 21 0.42 5.78 35.29
N ALA A 22 -0.74 6.36 35.64
CA ALA A 22 -1.93 6.30 34.82
C ALA A 22 -1.74 7.05 33.50
N VAL A 23 -1.12 8.24 33.50
CA VAL A 23 -0.86 9.05 32.30
C VAL A 23 0.07 8.32 31.34
N GLY A 24 1.20 7.78 31.81
CA GLY A 24 2.12 7.07 30.90
C GLY A 24 1.49 5.80 30.32
N VAL A 25 0.70 5.06 31.11
CA VAL A 25 -0.05 3.89 30.60
C VAL A 25 -1.20 4.32 29.68
N ALA A 26 -1.86 5.45 29.95
CA ALA A 26 -2.91 5.99 29.10
C ALA A 26 -2.36 6.37 27.72
N ILE A 27 -1.22 7.06 27.66
CA ILE A 27 -0.56 7.40 26.38
C ILE A 27 -0.16 6.12 25.64
N ALA A 28 0.47 5.16 26.33
CA ALA A 28 0.84 3.88 25.71
C ALA A 28 -0.37 3.13 25.15
N THR A 29 -1.47 3.08 25.90
CA THR A 29 -2.69 2.37 25.49
C THR A 29 -3.41 3.10 24.37
N ALA A 30 -3.48 4.43 24.43
CA ALA A 30 -4.04 5.25 23.36
C ALA A 30 -3.28 5.01 22.05
N LEU A 31 -1.95 4.97 22.09
CA LEU A 31 -1.12 4.72 20.92
C LEU A 31 -1.36 3.30 20.35
N ILE A 32 -1.41 2.27 21.21
CA ILE A 32 -1.73 0.89 20.79
C ILE A 32 -3.10 0.83 20.10
N VAL A 33 -4.14 1.38 20.75
CA VAL A 33 -5.51 1.36 20.22
C VAL A 33 -5.59 2.14 18.92
N SER A 34 -5.01 3.33 18.85
CA SER A 34 -5.03 4.17 17.64
C SER A 34 -4.33 3.53 16.46
N VAL A 35 -3.19 2.86 16.66
CA VAL A 35 -2.45 2.19 15.57
C VAL A 35 -3.25 1.01 15.01
N VAL A 36 -3.87 0.22 15.88
CA VAL A 36 -4.68 -0.92 15.44
C VAL A 36 -5.96 -0.46 14.73
N LEU A 37 -6.67 0.53 15.28
CA LEU A 37 -7.88 1.09 14.64
C LEU A 37 -7.54 1.79 13.31
N PHE A 38 -6.41 2.50 13.24
CA PHE A 38 -5.91 3.06 11.99
C PHE A 38 -5.64 1.98 10.94
N GLY A 39 -5.02 0.87 11.33
CA GLY A 39 -4.80 -0.29 10.47
C GLY A 39 -6.12 -0.80 9.89
N SER A 40 -7.13 -1.05 10.73
CA SER A 40 -8.45 -1.53 10.29
C SER A 40 -9.20 -0.53 9.40
N ALA A 41 -9.17 0.76 9.72
CA ALA A 41 -9.77 1.79 8.88
C ALA A 41 -9.09 1.91 7.51
N SER A 42 -7.76 1.77 7.49
CA SER A 42 -6.96 1.77 6.26
C SER A 42 -7.28 0.53 5.42
N SER A 43 -7.36 -0.67 6.03
CA SER A 43 -7.78 -1.89 5.34
C SER A 43 -9.11 -1.69 4.61
N ALA A 44 -10.14 -1.24 5.34
CA ALA A 44 -11.48 -1.04 4.77
C ALA A 44 -11.48 -0.01 3.63
N THR A 45 -10.73 1.07 3.78
CA THR A 45 -10.65 2.13 2.76
C THR A 45 -9.97 1.63 1.50
N VAL A 46 -8.89 0.87 1.63
CA VAL A 46 -8.13 0.35 0.50
C VAL A 46 -8.96 -0.71 -0.24
N THR A 47 -9.58 -1.66 0.48
CA THR A 47 -10.48 -2.67 -0.11
C THR A 47 -11.64 -2.01 -0.86
N ALA A 48 -12.33 -1.06 -0.23
CA ALA A 48 -13.46 -0.37 -0.86
C ALA A 48 -13.05 0.43 -2.10
N ARG A 49 -11.88 1.08 -2.10
CA ARG A 49 -11.37 1.81 -3.27
C ARG A 49 -10.94 0.87 -4.39
N ALA A 50 -10.30 -0.25 -4.06
CA ALA A 50 -9.88 -1.24 -5.03
C ALA A 50 -11.09 -1.82 -5.78
N LEU A 51 -12.13 -2.23 -5.04
CA LEU A 51 -13.36 -2.76 -5.63
C LEU A 51 -14.17 -1.71 -6.37
N ALA A 52 -14.22 -0.46 -5.87
CA ALA A 52 -14.94 0.62 -6.56
C ALA A 52 -14.30 1.02 -7.90
N GLY A 53 -13.01 0.71 -8.10
CA GLY A 53 -12.29 0.96 -9.35
C GLY A 53 -12.58 -0.06 -10.45
N LEU A 54 -13.21 -1.19 -10.12
CA LEU A 54 -13.48 -2.26 -11.07
C LEU A 54 -14.80 -2.01 -11.81
N PRO A 55 -14.83 -2.11 -13.15
CA PRO A 55 -16.08 -2.05 -13.90
C PRO A 55 -16.95 -3.29 -13.67
N VAL A 56 -16.29 -4.44 -13.40
CA VAL A 56 -16.87 -5.76 -13.19
C VAL A 56 -16.05 -6.48 -12.12
N ASP A 57 -16.72 -7.20 -11.21
CA ASP A 57 -16.04 -7.91 -10.10
C ASP A 57 -15.61 -9.33 -10.47
N ALA A 58 -16.33 -9.99 -11.37
CA ALA A 58 -15.99 -11.33 -11.85
C ALA A 58 -16.59 -11.61 -13.24
N GLN A 59 -15.93 -12.48 -14.00
CA GLN A 59 -16.37 -12.91 -15.33
C GLN A 59 -16.71 -14.41 -15.31
N VAL A 60 -17.96 -14.74 -15.58
CA VAL A 60 -18.43 -16.12 -15.72
C VAL A 60 -18.31 -16.52 -17.18
N VAL A 61 -17.37 -17.39 -17.50
CA VAL A 61 -17.16 -17.93 -18.86
C VAL A 61 -18.00 -19.18 -19.04
N LEU A 62 -18.84 -19.19 -20.07
CA LEU A 62 -19.79 -20.27 -20.31
C LEU A 62 -19.13 -21.42 -21.08
N ALA A 63 -19.51 -22.65 -20.72
CA ALA A 63 -19.19 -23.80 -21.55
C ALA A 63 -19.91 -23.69 -22.91
N PRO A 64 -19.35 -24.23 -24.01
CA PRO A 64 -19.90 -24.05 -25.36
C PRO A 64 -21.37 -24.46 -25.55
N THR A 65 -21.85 -25.41 -24.73
CA THR A 65 -23.23 -25.93 -24.77
C THR A 65 -24.14 -25.37 -23.69
N ALA A 66 -23.67 -24.44 -22.85
CA ALA A 66 -24.44 -23.89 -21.74
C ALA A 66 -25.46 -22.84 -22.21
N ASP A 67 -26.66 -22.86 -21.64
CA ASP A 67 -27.69 -21.84 -21.85
C ASP A 67 -27.39 -20.61 -20.97
N GLN A 68 -27.05 -19.50 -21.61
CA GLN A 68 -26.71 -18.23 -20.95
C GLN A 68 -27.85 -17.69 -20.08
N GLY A 69 -29.11 -17.86 -20.50
CA GLY A 69 -30.25 -17.40 -19.72
C GLY A 69 -30.48 -18.26 -18.47
N LEU A 70 -30.20 -19.56 -18.54
CA LEU A 70 -30.27 -20.44 -17.37
C LEU A 70 -29.15 -20.13 -16.37
N VAL A 71 -27.91 -20.00 -16.86
CA VAL A 71 -26.76 -19.66 -16.01
C VAL A 71 -26.96 -18.30 -15.34
N ALA A 72 -27.44 -17.29 -16.06
CA ALA A 72 -27.71 -15.96 -15.51
C ALA A 72 -28.74 -16.01 -14.36
N ARG A 73 -29.80 -16.82 -14.48
CA ARG A 73 -30.78 -17.01 -13.39
C ARG A 73 -30.20 -17.76 -12.21
N THR A 74 -29.35 -18.75 -12.44
CA THR A 74 -28.70 -19.51 -11.36
C THR A 74 -27.72 -18.63 -10.58
N VAL A 75 -26.86 -17.90 -11.27
CA VAL A 75 -25.86 -17.03 -10.64
C VAL A 75 -26.53 -15.82 -9.97
N GLY A 76 -27.51 -15.19 -10.64
CA GLY A 76 -28.26 -14.07 -10.09
C GLY A 76 -29.17 -14.42 -8.91
N ALA A 77 -29.35 -15.71 -8.58
CA ALA A 77 -30.08 -16.13 -7.40
C ALA A 77 -29.22 -16.16 -6.12
N ASP A 78 -27.88 -16.05 -6.23
CA ASP A 78 -27.02 -15.98 -5.05
C ASP A 78 -27.13 -14.59 -4.40
N PRO A 79 -27.33 -14.50 -3.07
CA PRO A 79 -27.50 -13.22 -2.37
C PRO A 79 -26.25 -12.32 -2.41
N ALA A 80 -25.08 -12.85 -2.75
CA ALA A 80 -23.87 -12.06 -2.92
C ALA A 80 -23.83 -11.30 -4.26
N VAL A 81 -24.64 -11.68 -5.25
CA VAL A 81 -24.64 -11.08 -6.59
C VAL A 81 -25.65 -9.93 -6.64
N GLN A 82 -25.18 -8.72 -6.93
CA GLN A 82 -25.99 -7.52 -7.08
C GLN A 82 -26.58 -7.41 -8.49
N SER A 83 -25.78 -7.72 -9.52
CA SER A 83 -26.21 -7.67 -10.91
C SER A 83 -25.44 -8.67 -11.78
N VAL A 84 -26.11 -9.17 -12.81
CA VAL A 84 -25.55 -10.05 -13.84
C VAL A 84 -25.74 -9.34 -15.17
N LEU A 85 -24.64 -9.07 -15.86
CA LEU A 85 -24.60 -8.35 -17.11
C LEU A 85 -24.12 -9.30 -18.22
N PRO A 86 -24.92 -9.57 -19.25
CA PRO A 86 -24.50 -10.51 -20.29
C PRO A 86 -23.53 -9.83 -21.25
N PHE A 87 -22.45 -10.54 -21.59
CA PHE A 87 -21.38 -10.02 -22.42
C PHE A 87 -20.94 -11.10 -23.40
N ASP A 88 -20.97 -10.79 -24.70
CA ASP A 88 -20.54 -11.72 -25.74
C ASP A 88 -19.46 -11.05 -26.58
N LEU A 89 -18.39 -11.79 -26.81
CA LEU A 89 -17.19 -11.36 -27.51
C LEU A 89 -16.90 -12.33 -28.66
N ALA A 90 -16.62 -11.77 -29.83
CA ALA A 90 -16.22 -12.52 -31.02
C ALA A 90 -14.91 -11.98 -31.58
N HIS A 91 -13.95 -12.87 -31.83
CA HIS A 91 -12.67 -12.52 -32.43
C HIS A 91 -12.82 -12.32 -33.95
N PHE A 92 -12.08 -11.35 -34.49
CA PHE A 92 -11.86 -11.17 -35.92
C PHE A 92 -10.37 -11.25 -36.23
N ASP A 93 -10.02 -11.80 -37.39
CA ASP A 93 -8.64 -12.07 -37.80
C ASP A 93 -8.00 -10.83 -38.45
N SER A 94 -8.80 -10.03 -39.16
CA SER A 94 -8.38 -8.73 -39.69
C SER A 94 -9.55 -7.79 -39.96
N ALA A 95 -9.27 -6.49 -39.98
CA ALA A 95 -10.19 -5.47 -40.44
C ALA A 95 -9.56 -4.69 -41.60
N GLU A 96 -10.33 -4.43 -42.65
CA GLU A 96 -9.87 -3.70 -43.84
C GLU A 96 -10.82 -2.54 -44.15
N ALA A 97 -10.26 -1.39 -44.51
CA ALA A 97 -11.00 -0.25 -45.02
C ALA A 97 -10.35 0.28 -46.29
N THR A 98 -11.15 0.70 -47.26
CA THR A 98 -10.66 1.35 -48.48
C THR A 98 -10.90 2.85 -48.38
N ASN A 99 -9.82 3.63 -48.31
CA ASN A 99 -9.86 5.09 -48.26
C ASN A 99 -9.15 5.68 -49.48
N ALA A 100 -9.85 6.52 -50.26
CA ALA A 100 -9.30 7.24 -51.42
C ALA A 100 -8.53 6.34 -52.43
N GLY A 101 -8.94 5.07 -52.57
CA GLY A 101 -8.32 4.11 -53.49
C GLY A 101 -7.16 3.29 -52.91
N ALA A 102 -6.76 3.53 -51.65
CA ALA A 102 -5.80 2.71 -50.92
C ALA A 102 -6.52 1.83 -49.88
N ALA A 103 -6.22 0.54 -49.87
CA ALA A 103 -6.70 -0.38 -48.84
C ALA A 103 -5.74 -0.36 -47.65
N THR A 104 -6.28 -0.15 -46.45
CA THR A 104 -5.56 -0.24 -45.18
C THR A 104 -6.12 -1.44 -44.41
N GLN A 105 -5.25 -2.30 -43.90
CA GLN A 105 -5.63 -3.50 -43.14
C GLN A 105 -4.96 -3.49 -41.77
N THR A 106 -5.69 -3.92 -40.73
CA THR A 106 -5.15 -4.13 -39.38
C THR A 106 -5.06 -5.62 -39.05
N SER A 107 -4.28 -5.93 -38.02
CA SER A 107 -4.30 -7.24 -37.37
C SER A 107 -5.66 -7.51 -36.70
N GLY A 108 -5.79 -8.72 -36.15
CA GLY A 108 -6.98 -9.17 -35.44
C GLY A 108 -7.34 -8.30 -34.24
N GLY A 109 -8.54 -8.56 -33.73
CA GLY A 109 -9.15 -7.84 -32.63
C GLY A 109 -10.46 -8.49 -32.21
N VAL A 110 -11.30 -7.72 -31.52
CA VAL A 110 -12.55 -8.24 -30.95
C VAL A 110 -13.76 -7.38 -31.32
N ILE A 111 -14.88 -8.05 -31.55
CA ILE A 111 -16.21 -7.47 -31.72
C ILE A 111 -17.04 -7.83 -30.49
N VAL A 112 -17.55 -6.83 -29.79
CA VAL A 112 -18.36 -7.01 -28.59
C VAL A 112 -19.78 -6.47 -28.81
N GLY A 113 -20.75 -7.14 -28.17
CA GLY A 113 -22.16 -6.82 -28.28
C GLY A 113 -22.80 -6.47 -26.93
N PRO A 114 -22.35 -5.41 -26.23
CA PRO A 114 -22.98 -5.02 -24.97
C PRO A 114 -24.43 -4.58 -25.22
N ASP A 115 -25.30 -4.86 -24.27
CA ASP A 115 -26.62 -4.25 -24.25
C ASP A 115 -26.55 -2.82 -23.68
N SER A 116 -27.65 -2.06 -23.80
CA SER A 116 -27.68 -0.69 -23.28
C SER A 116 -27.52 -0.65 -21.76
N GLY A 117 -28.04 -1.66 -21.06
CA GLY A 117 -27.93 -1.78 -19.60
C GLY A 117 -26.49 -2.02 -19.13
N TYR A 118 -25.69 -2.74 -19.90
CA TYR A 118 -24.28 -3.01 -19.66
C TYR A 118 -23.47 -1.72 -19.68
N THR A 119 -23.68 -0.89 -20.71
CA THR A 119 -22.97 0.38 -20.88
C THR A 119 -23.28 1.34 -19.73
N ASP A 120 -24.55 1.40 -19.31
CA ASP A 120 -24.99 2.25 -18.19
C ASP A 120 -24.45 1.75 -16.83
N ALA A 121 -24.40 0.43 -16.62
CA ALA A 121 -23.99 -0.17 -15.36
C ALA A 121 -22.47 -0.25 -15.16
N SER A 122 -21.71 -0.53 -16.23
CA SER A 122 -20.24 -0.61 -16.20
C SER A 122 -19.58 0.74 -16.43
N GLY A 123 -20.25 1.67 -17.12
CA GLY A 123 -19.66 2.92 -17.57
C GLY A 123 -18.64 2.76 -18.71
N LEU A 124 -18.42 1.55 -19.22
CA LEU A 124 -17.53 1.24 -20.34
C LEU A 124 -18.20 1.53 -21.69
N PHE A 125 -17.41 1.52 -22.77
CA PHE A 125 -17.88 1.67 -24.16
C PHE A 125 -18.68 2.96 -24.42
N ARG A 126 -18.29 4.07 -23.79
CA ARG A 126 -18.93 5.38 -24.01
C ARG A 126 -18.55 5.95 -25.37
N LEU A 127 -19.53 6.51 -26.07
CA LEU A 127 -19.29 7.19 -27.35
C LEU A 127 -18.37 8.40 -27.15
N SER A 128 -17.26 8.41 -27.87
CA SER A 128 -16.33 9.54 -28.00
C SER A 128 -16.74 10.48 -29.14
N ALA A 129 -17.19 9.92 -30.27
CA ALA A 129 -17.61 10.68 -31.45
C ALA A 129 -18.68 9.93 -32.26
N GLY A 130 -19.48 10.64 -33.05
CA GLY A 130 -20.55 10.05 -33.86
C GLY A 130 -21.78 9.67 -33.03
N ARG A 131 -22.52 8.65 -33.48
CA ARG A 131 -23.73 8.14 -32.83
C ARG A 131 -23.76 6.62 -32.87
N ALA A 132 -24.29 5.97 -31.85
CA ALA A 132 -24.62 4.56 -31.92
C ALA A 132 -25.95 4.39 -32.67
N THR A 133 -25.88 3.77 -33.85
CA THR A 133 -27.05 3.46 -34.68
C THR A 133 -27.24 1.93 -34.70
N PRO A 134 -28.45 1.42 -34.44
CA PRO A 134 -28.69 -0.02 -34.51
C PRO A 134 -28.33 -0.60 -35.88
N GLY A 135 -27.65 -1.74 -35.90
CA GLY A 135 -27.18 -2.38 -37.14
C GLY A 135 -25.90 -1.81 -37.75
N GLN A 136 -25.34 -0.75 -37.18
CA GLN A 136 -24.03 -0.19 -37.52
C GLN A 136 -23.02 -0.46 -36.40
N VAL A 137 -21.73 -0.31 -36.69
CA VAL A 137 -20.65 -0.58 -35.73
C VAL A 137 -20.02 0.71 -35.21
N THR A 138 -19.71 0.74 -33.94
CA THR A 138 -18.83 1.75 -33.35
C THR A 138 -17.47 1.12 -33.13
N ILE A 139 -16.38 1.86 -33.36
CA ILE A 139 -15.03 1.29 -33.29
C ILE A 139 -14.16 2.06 -32.30
N SER A 140 -13.23 1.36 -31.68
CA SER A 140 -12.22 1.98 -30.81
C SER A 140 -11.40 3.02 -31.58
N ARG A 141 -10.84 3.97 -30.84
CA ARG A 141 -9.95 4.98 -31.40
C ARG A 141 -8.75 4.35 -32.12
N ASP A 142 -8.18 3.29 -31.56
CA ASP A 142 -6.99 2.63 -32.12
C ASP A 142 -7.33 1.95 -33.43
N LEU A 143 -8.46 1.23 -33.51
CA LEU A 143 -8.93 0.64 -34.76
C LEU A 143 -9.20 1.71 -35.83
N ALA A 144 -9.88 2.82 -35.46
CA ALA A 144 -10.12 3.92 -36.38
C ALA A 144 -8.82 4.55 -36.89
N SER A 145 -7.84 4.72 -36.00
CA SER A 145 -6.54 5.29 -36.33
C SER A 145 -5.69 4.36 -37.19
N ASN A 146 -5.72 3.05 -36.93
CA ASN A 146 -4.96 2.05 -37.66
C ASN A 146 -5.50 1.89 -39.09
N LEU A 147 -6.82 2.03 -39.27
CA LEU A 147 -7.47 2.02 -40.59
C LEU A 147 -7.46 3.38 -41.30
N GLY A 148 -7.23 4.47 -40.57
CA GLY A 148 -7.29 5.85 -41.09
C GLY A 148 -8.70 6.29 -41.49
N ILE A 149 -9.72 5.83 -40.76
CA ILE A 149 -11.14 6.06 -41.07
C ILE A 149 -11.83 7.01 -40.09
N VAL A 150 -12.94 7.59 -40.55
CA VAL A 150 -13.85 8.42 -39.76
C VAL A 150 -15.27 7.84 -39.80
N PRO A 151 -16.18 8.22 -38.88
CA PRO A 151 -17.57 7.79 -38.96
C PRO A 151 -18.20 8.05 -40.33
N GLY A 152 -18.91 7.05 -40.86
CA GLY A 152 -19.48 6.98 -42.22
C GLY A 152 -18.71 6.07 -43.18
N ALA A 153 -17.52 5.58 -42.81
CA ALA A 153 -16.77 4.61 -43.61
C ALA A 153 -17.32 3.18 -43.44
N THR A 154 -17.14 2.33 -44.46
CA THR A 154 -17.43 0.90 -44.38
C THR A 154 -16.14 0.12 -44.10
N VAL A 155 -16.18 -0.76 -43.12
CA VAL A 155 -15.07 -1.64 -42.73
C VAL A 155 -15.47 -3.09 -43.00
N ARG A 156 -14.58 -3.82 -43.66
CA ARG A 156 -14.69 -5.26 -43.87
C ARG A 156 -13.97 -5.99 -42.74
N PHE A 157 -14.71 -6.73 -41.92
CA PHE A 157 -14.17 -7.61 -40.90
C PHE A 157 -14.05 -9.03 -41.44
N THR A 158 -12.88 -9.62 -41.36
CA THR A 158 -12.66 -11.05 -41.60
C THR A 158 -12.76 -11.77 -40.26
N LEU A 159 -13.77 -12.61 -40.09
CA LEU A 159 -14.05 -13.33 -38.86
C LEU A 159 -13.30 -14.67 -38.84
N ALA A 160 -13.07 -15.18 -37.64
CA ALA A 160 -12.49 -16.51 -37.43
C ALA A 160 -13.26 -17.58 -38.21
N GLY A 161 -12.53 -18.38 -38.99
CA GLY A 161 -13.10 -19.35 -39.93
C GLY A 161 -13.28 -18.82 -41.36
N GLY A 162 -12.81 -17.61 -41.65
CA GLY A 162 -12.63 -17.07 -43.01
C GLY A 162 -13.85 -16.41 -43.63
N SER A 163 -14.94 -16.19 -42.88
CA SER A 163 -16.10 -15.43 -43.36
C SER A 163 -15.83 -13.93 -43.24
N ALA A 164 -16.40 -13.12 -44.15
CA ALA A 164 -16.23 -11.66 -44.14
C ALA A 164 -17.57 -10.94 -43.96
N LEU A 165 -17.53 -9.79 -43.29
CA LEU A 165 -18.69 -8.96 -43.01
C LEU A 165 -18.35 -7.47 -43.17
N ASP A 166 -19.11 -6.78 -44.01
CA ASP A 166 -18.99 -5.34 -44.21
C ASP A 166 -19.96 -4.61 -43.26
N LEU A 167 -19.43 -3.74 -42.40
CA LEU A 167 -20.20 -2.91 -41.46
C LEU A 167 -19.88 -1.43 -41.65
N GLU A 168 -20.91 -0.58 -41.55
CA GLU A 168 -20.74 0.88 -41.57
C GLU A 168 -20.41 1.40 -40.18
N VAL A 169 -19.42 2.28 -40.10
CA VAL A 169 -18.93 2.86 -38.84
C VAL A 169 -19.80 4.06 -38.47
N SER A 170 -20.59 3.95 -37.40
CA SER A 170 -21.48 5.03 -36.95
C SER A 170 -20.83 6.00 -35.94
N GLY A 171 -19.77 5.56 -35.27
CA GLY A 171 -19.10 6.33 -34.23
C GLY A 171 -17.80 5.72 -33.71
N ILE A 172 -17.12 6.48 -32.86
CA ILE A 172 -15.90 6.07 -32.15
C ILE A 172 -16.25 5.88 -30.68
N VAL A 173 -15.78 4.78 -30.10
CA VAL A 173 -16.02 4.40 -28.71
C VAL A 173 -14.75 4.50 -27.87
N ASP A 174 -14.91 4.94 -26.62
CA ASP A 174 -13.85 4.90 -25.60
C ASP A 174 -13.81 3.52 -24.94
N ILE A 175 -12.63 2.90 -24.96
CA ILE A 175 -12.37 1.60 -24.34
C ILE A 175 -11.51 1.73 -23.07
N SER A 176 -11.28 2.96 -22.59
CA SER A 176 -10.51 3.20 -21.37
C SER A 176 -11.09 2.42 -20.18
N GLY A 177 -10.27 1.59 -19.53
CA GLY A 177 -10.67 0.74 -18.41
C GLY A 177 -11.35 -0.58 -18.80
N ALA A 178 -11.50 -0.88 -20.10
CA ALA A 178 -12.05 -2.16 -20.57
C ALA A 178 -10.98 -3.27 -20.68
N ASP A 179 -9.71 -2.96 -20.41
CA ASP A 179 -8.57 -3.89 -20.51
C ASP A 179 -8.81 -5.21 -19.76
N LEU A 180 -9.41 -5.12 -18.56
CA LEU A 180 -9.72 -6.27 -17.71
C LEU A 180 -10.72 -7.25 -18.33
N ILE A 181 -11.70 -6.73 -19.10
CA ILE A 181 -12.78 -7.53 -19.70
C ILE A 181 -12.52 -7.91 -21.17
N LEU A 182 -11.58 -7.21 -21.82
CA LEU A 182 -11.16 -7.49 -23.18
C LEU A 182 -9.95 -8.42 -23.20
N GLY A 183 -9.18 -8.44 -22.11
CA GLY A 183 -8.05 -9.33 -21.92
C GLY A 183 -8.46 -10.79 -21.75
N PRO A 184 -7.48 -11.71 -21.82
CA PRO A 184 -7.77 -13.12 -21.77
C PRO A 184 -8.32 -13.55 -20.41
N VAL A 185 -9.35 -14.41 -20.44
CA VAL A 185 -10.03 -14.87 -19.22
C VAL A 185 -9.38 -16.14 -18.63
N ASP A 186 -8.59 -16.85 -19.43
CA ASP A 186 -7.82 -18.01 -18.98
C ASP A 186 -6.64 -17.57 -18.09
N PRO A 187 -6.51 -18.11 -16.86
CA PRO A 187 -5.36 -17.89 -16.01
C PRO A 187 -4.01 -18.13 -16.69
N ALA A 188 -3.91 -19.11 -17.61
CA ALA A 188 -2.67 -19.40 -18.32
C ALA A 188 -2.26 -18.25 -19.24
N HIS A 189 -3.21 -17.67 -19.98
CA HIS A 189 -2.97 -16.52 -20.85
C HIS A 189 -2.66 -15.25 -20.05
N ARG A 190 -3.36 -15.01 -18.93
CA ARG A 190 -3.02 -13.88 -18.04
C ARG A 190 -1.62 -14.01 -17.46
N SER A 191 -1.23 -15.22 -17.05
CA SER A 191 0.12 -15.47 -16.52
C SER A 191 1.22 -15.31 -17.56
N ALA A 192 0.89 -15.43 -18.84
CA ALA A 192 1.79 -15.20 -19.96
C ALA A 192 1.91 -13.71 -20.35
N GLY A 193 1.19 -12.80 -19.66
CA GLY A 193 1.27 -11.36 -19.93
C GLY A 193 0.66 -10.95 -21.27
N ALA A 194 -0.33 -11.70 -21.78
CA ALA A 194 -1.01 -11.34 -23.01
C ALA A 194 -1.77 -10.01 -22.86
N ASN A 195 -1.44 -9.04 -23.72
CA ASN A 195 -2.06 -7.73 -23.72
C ASN A 195 -3.52 -7.79 -24.20
N PRO A 196 -4.41 -6.96 -23.63
CA PRO A 196 -5.77 -6.83 -24.14
C PRO A 196 -5.77 -6.30 -25.57
N PRO A 197 -6.74 -6.71 -26.40
CA PRO A 197 -6.86 -6.25 -27.78
C PRO A 197 -7.22 -4.76 -27.83
N THR A 198 -6.45 -3.99 -28.59
CA THR A 198 -6.69 -2.56 -28.83
C THR A 198 -7.65 -2.32 -30.01
N ASN A 199 -7.69 -3.25 -30.97
CA ASN A 199 -8.62 -3.21 -32.10
C ASN A 199 -10.00 -3.72 -31.69
N VAL A 200 -10.82 -2.84 -31.10
CA VAL A 200 -12.17 -3.20 -30.63
C VAL A 200 -13.25 -2.60 -31.53
N ALA A 201 -14.25 -3.40 -31.84
CA ALA A 201 -15.50 -3.00 -32.47
C ALA A 201 -16.67 -3.30 -31.51
N VAL A 202 -17.61 -2.36 -31.38
CA VAL A 202 -18.76 -2.43 -30.47
C VAL A 202 -20.04 -2.20 -31.27
N LEU A 203 -20.98 -3.12 -31.17
CA LEU A 203 -22.28 -3.03 -31.84
C LEU A 203 -23.39 -3.52 -30.91
N ASP A 204 -24.66 -3.33 -31.29
CA ASP A 204 -25.76 -3.75 -30.43
C ASP A 204 -25.84 -5.29 -30.36
N ARG A 205 -26.19 -5.82 -29.19
CA ARG A 205 -26.27 -7.26 -28.93
C ARG A 205 -27.09 -8.01 -29.98
N ALA A 206 -28.22 -7.46 -30.43
CA ALA A 206 -29.08 -8.12 -31.41
C ALA A 206 -28.40 -8.25 -32.77
N THR A 207 -27.64 -7.23 -33.19
CA THR A 207 -26.81 -7.28 -34.40
C THR A 207 -25.66 -8.27 -34.25
N LEU A 208 -25.02 -8.39 -33.07
CA LEU A 208 -23.98 -9.41 -32.84
C LEU A 208 -24.55 -10.81 -33.04
N GLU A 209 -25.67 -11.10 -32.38
CA GLU A 209 -26.31 -12.41 -32.38
C GLU A 209 -26.86 -12.80 -33.76
N SER A 210 -27.37 -11.83 -34.54
CA SER A 210 -27.99 -12.10 -35.84
C SER A 210 -27.03 -12.02 -37.04
N ALA A 211 -26.01 -11.15 -36.99
CA ALA A 211 -25.12 -10.89 -38.11
C ALA A 211 -23.71 -11.47 -37.94
N VAL A 212 -23.15 -11.48 -36.73
CA VAL A 212 -21.74 -11.89 -36.51
C VAL A 212 -21.65 -13.35 -36.12
N LEU A 213 -22.27 -13.73 -34.99
CA LEU A 213 -22.12 -15.08 -34.41
C LEU A 213 -22.48 -16.23 -35.37
N PRO A 214 -23.54 -16.15 -36.21
CA PRO A 214 -23.89 -17.24 -37.13
C PRO A 214 -22.85 -17.49 -38.24
N ARG A 215 -21.94 -16.53 -38.48
CA ARG A 215 -20.90 -16.62 -39.51
C ARG A 215 -19.60 -17.24 -39.00
N ILE A 216 -19.47 -17.43 -37.68
CA ILE A 216 -18.31 -18.07 -37.05
C ILE A 216 -18.65 -19.57 -36.83
N PRO A 217 -17.86 -20.50 -37.38
CA PRO A 217 -18.08 -21.93 -37.17
C PRO A 217 -18.00 -22.31 -35.68
N PRO A 218 -18.86 -23.20 -35.18
CA PRO A 218 -18.75 -23.69 -33.81
C PRO A 218 -17.40 -24.41 -33.63
N GLY A 219 -16.64 -24.00 -32.61
CA GLY A 219 -15.30 -24.53 -32.34
C GLY A 219 -14.17 -23.88 -33.15
N ALA A 220 -14.44 -22.80 -33.90
CA ALA A 220 -13.39 -21.94 -34.43
C ALA A 220 -12.56 -21.38 -33.27
N LEU A 221 -11.24 -21.26 -33.51
CA LEU A 221 -10.28 -20.71 -32.56
C LEU A 221 -9.86 -19.33 -33.05
N ALA A 222 -9.61 -18.42 -32.12
CA ALA A 222 -9.06 -17.11 -32.43
C ALA A 222 -7.62 -17.27 -32.93
N GLU A 223 -7.26 -16.55 -33.99
CA GLU A 223 -5.84 -16.32 -34.30
C GLU A 223 -5.30 -15.33 -33.25
N ILE A 224 -4.65 -15.85 -32.21
CA ILE A 224 -3.99 -15.01 -31.21
C ILE A 224 -2.85 -14.26 -31.92
N PRO A 225 -2.81 -12.91 -31.88
CA PRO A 225 -1.65 -12.17 -32.36
C PRO A 225 -0.50 -12.30 -31.35
N SER A 226 0.14 -13.46 -31.32
CA SER A 226 1.50 -13.68 -30.77
C SER A 226 1.99 -15.10 -31.07
N ALA A 227 2.43 -15.34 -32.32
CA ALA A 227 3.43 -16.36 -32.71
C ALA A 227 3.72 -16.38 -34.23
N GLY A 228 3.22 -15.42 -35.01
CA GLY A 228 3.41 -15.34 -36.45
C GLY A 228 4.72 -14.67 -36.89
N GLY A 229 5.82 -14.89 -36.17
CA GLY A 229 7.16 -14.60 -36.65
C GLY A 229 7.80 -15.92 -37.07
N ALA A 230 7.98 -16.14 -38.38
CA ALA A 230 8.82 -17.22 -38.85
C ALA A 230 10.18 -17.15 -38.12
N SER A 231 10.57 -18.25 -37.48
CA SER A 231 11.83 -18.47 -36.74
C SER A 231 12.05 -17.66 -35.44
N ALA A 232 11.29 -17.96 -34.39
CA ALA A 232 11.79 -17.78 -33.02
C ALA A 232 12.73 -18.96 -32.64
N PRO A 233 13.96 -18.72 -32.14
CA PRO A 233 14.78 -19.77 -31.60
C PRO A 233 14.13 -20.32 -30.33
N SER A 234 14.16 -21.65 -30.20
CA SER A 234 13.63 -22.44 -29.09
C SER A 234 13.95 -21.85 -27.71
N GLY A 235 12.96 -21.21 -27.09
CA GLY A 235 13.04 -20.65 -25.75
C GLY A 235 11.67 -20.66 -25.06
N GLY A 236 11.29 -21.81 -24.50
CA GLY A 236 10.56 -21.98 -23.23
C GLY A 236 9.33 -21.16 -22.83
N GLY A 237 8.69 -20.37 -23.70
CA GLY A 237 7.39 -19.76 -23.37
C GLY A 237 6.33 -20.84 -23.18
N PRO A 238 5.38 -20.69 -22.22
CA PRO A 238 4.29 -21.65 -22.07
C PRO A 238 3.50 -21.72 -23.38
N VAL A 239 3.39 -22.92 -23.96
CA VAL A 239 2.47 -23.16 -25.08
C VAL A 239 1.07 -23.05 -24.53
N VAL A 240 0.43 -21.89 -24.72
CA VAL A 240 -0.94 -21.65 -24.28
C VAL A 240 -1.90 -22.13 -25.37
N ALA A 241 -2.99 -22.79 -24.97
CA ALA A 241 -3.98 -23.30 -25.91
C ALA A 241 -4.70 -22.13 -26.60
N ALA A 242 -5.00 -22.21 -27.90
CA ALA A 242 -5.69 -21.12 -28.58
C ALA A 242 -7.08 -20.87 -27.97
N GLU A 243 -7.45 -19.59 -27.82
CA GLU A 243 -8.75 -19.20 -27.29
C GLU A 243 -9.89 -19.50 -28.28
N PRO A 244 -11.11 -19.76 -27.80
CA PRO A 244 -12.29 -19.84 -28.65
C PRO A 244 -12.52 -18.54 -29.42
N ALA A 245 -12.91 -18.65 -30.70
CA ALA A 245 -13.26 -17.48 -31.51
C ALA A 245 -14.47 -16.71 -30.97
N VAL A 246 -15.35 -17.38 -30.22
CA VAL A 246 -16.51 -16.77 -29.56
C VAL A 246 -16.45 -17.09 -28.08
N LEU A 247 -16.43 -16.05 -27.26
CA LEU A 247 -16.55 -16.13 -25.81
C LEU A 247 -17.93 -15.61 -25.41
N ARG A 248 -18.67 -16.45 -24.69
CA ARG A 248 -19.94 -16.07 -24.06
C ARG A 248 -19.71 -15.95 -22.57
N GLU A 249 -20.02 -14.78 -22.04
CA GLU A 249 -19.72 -14.42 -20.68
C GLU A 249 -20.93 -13.83 -19.97
N LEU A 250 -20.89 -13.89 -18.65
CA LEU A 250 -21.73 -13.10 -17.77
C LEU A 250 -20.84 -12.38 -16.78
N HIS A 251 -20.90 -11.07 -16.80
CA HIS A 251 -20.15 -10.20 -15.92
C HIS A 251 -20.96 -9.97 -14.64
N LEU A 252 -20.33 -10.17 -13.50
CA LEU A 252 -20.96 -10.08 -12.19
C LEU A 252 -20.53 -8.82 -11.48
N ARG A 253 -21.48 -8.21 -10.77
CA ARG A 253 -21.18 -7.29 -9.68
C ARG A 253 -21.64 -7.91 -8.38
N PHE A 254 -20.77 -7.96 -7.39
CA PHE A 254 -21.11 -8.39 -6.05
C PHE A 254 -21.67 -7.22 -5.24
N ASP A 255 -22.47 -7.54 -4.23
CA ASP A 255 -22.86 -6.55 -3.23
C ASP A 255 -21.66 -6.22 -2.33
N HIS A 256 -20.97 -5.13 -2.65
CA HIS A 256 -19.81 -4.65 -1.89
C HIS A 256 -20.15 -4.34 -0.42
N GLY A 257 -21.43 -4.15 -0.06
CA GLY A 257 -21.86 -4.00 1.32
C GLY A 257 -21.76 -5.28 2.16
N GLN A 258 -21.68 -6.44 1.52
CA GLN A 258 -21.49 -7.74 2.16
C GLN A 258 -20.02 -8.16 2.23
N VAL A 259 -19.15 -7.49 1.48
CA VAL A 259 -17.71 -7.79 1.42
C VAL A 259 -17.03 -7.28 2.72
N PRO A 260 -16.28 -8.13 3.44
CA PRO A 260 -15.49 -7.69 4.58
C PRO A 260 -14.53 -6.54 4.23
N GLY A 261 -14.30 -5.63 5.18
CA GLY A 261 -13.39 -4.50 4.95
C GLY A 261 -11.91 -4.89 4.91
N ASP A 262 -11.50 -5.97 5.59
CA ASP A 262 -10.13 -6.46 5.52
C ASP A 262 -9.89 -7.21 4.20
N PRO A 263 -8.84 -6.91 3.42
CA PRO A 263 -8.65 -7.51 2.10
C PRO A 263 -8.40 -9.02 2.17
N THR A 264 -7.77 -9.54 3.23
CA THR A 264 -7.56 -10.98 3.37
C THR A 264 -8.88 -11.70 3.66
N GLU A 265 -9.71 -11.11 4.53
CA GLU A 265 -11.06 -11.62 4.80
C GLU A 265 -11.97 -11.49 3.56
N ALA A 266 -11.84 -10.39 2.81
CA ALA A 266 -12.57 -10.14 1.57
C ALA A 266 -12.24 -11.18 0.50
N GLN A 267 -10.96 -11.48 0.29
CA GLN A 267 -10.54 -12.56 -0.59
C GLN A 267 -11.10 -13.91 -0.14
N GLY A 268 -10.97 -14.23 1.15
CA GLY A 268 -11.54 -15.46 1.69
C GLY A 268 -13.06 -15.57 1.47
N TRP A 269 -13.78 -14.44 1.52
CA TRP A 269 -15.21 -14.35 1.23
C TRP A 269 -15.53 -14.51 -0.26
N LEU A 270 -14.85 -13.78 -1.15
CA LEU A 270 -15.02 -13.86 -2.61
C LEU A 270 -14.76 -15.29 -3.11
N ASP A 271 -13.72 -15.90 -2.57
CA ASP A 271 -13.29 -17.23 -2.91
C ASP A 271 -14.29 -18.31 -2.41
N GLN A 272 -15.00 -18.05 -1.31
CA GLN A 272 -16.16 -18.86 -0.90
C GLN A 272 -17.39 -18.65 -1.79
N VAL A 273 -17.67 -17.42 -2.22
CA VAL A 273 -18.76 -17.09 -3.16
C VAL A 273 -18.53 -17.79 -4.49
N ARG A 274 -17.34 -17.67 -5.06
CA ARG A 274 -16.91 -18.34 -6.29
C ARG A 274 -17.14 -19.84 -6.23
N ARG A 275 -16.61 -20.51 -5.20
CA ARG A 275 -16.81 -21.96 -4.98
C ARG A 275 -18.29 -22.34 -4.75
N ARG A 276 -19.12 -21.44 -4.25
CA ARG A 276 -20.57 -21.69 -4.11
C ARG A 276 -21.27 -21.59 -5.47
N LEU A 277 -20.96 -20.58 -6.27
CA LEU A 277 -21.50 -20.40 -7.62
C LEU A 277 -21.08 -21.56 -8.54
N GLU A 278 -19.79 -21.91 -8.59
CA GLU A 278 -19.27 -23.03 -9.39
C GLU A 278 -19.94 -24.37 -9.02
N ARG A 279 -20.32 -24.57 -7.75
CA ARG A 279 -21.07 -25.76 -7.32
C ARG A 279 -22.52 -25.78 -7.81
N GLN A 280 -23.16 -24.63 -7.98
CA GLN A 280 -24.54 -24.53 -8.46
C GLN A 280 -24.65 -24.79 -9.96
N GLY A 281 -23.59 -24.52 -10.73
CA GLY A 281 -23.49 -24.75 -12.17
C GLY A 281 -22.29 -25.60 -12.56
N ALA A 282 -22.05 -26.70 -11.84
CA ALA A 282 -20.88 -27.54 -12.07
C ALA A 282 -20.84 -28.04 -13.53
N GLY A 283 -19.78 -27.67 -14.25
CA GLY A 283 -19.56 -28.05 -15.65
C GLY A 283 -20.31 -27.21 -16.69
N SER A 284 -21.11 -26.22 -16.30
CA SER A 284 -21.76 -25.30 -17.24
C SER A 284 -21.00 -23.98 -17.42
N PHE A 285 -20.18 -23.58 -16.44
CA PHE A 285 -19.33 -22.38 -16.53
C PHE A 285 -18.11 -22.46 -15.61
N THR A 286 -17.17 -21.55 -15.84
CA THR A 286 -16.01 -21.26 -14.97
C THR A 286 -16.01 -19.78 -14.60
N ILE A 287 -15.46 -19.42 -13.43
CA ILE A 287 -15.42 -18.03 -12.97
C ILE A 287 -13.98 -17.53 -12.93
N ALA A 288 -13.73 -16.40 -13.58
CA ALA A 288 -12.58 -15.55 -13.35
C ALA A 288 -12.92 -14.50 -12.29
N ASP A 289 -12.15 -14.46 -11.22
CA ASP A 289 -12.37 -13.59 -10.05
C ASP A 289 -11.45 -12.37 -10.13
N ASP A 290 -11.93 -11.33 -10.79
CA ASP A 290 -11.17 -10.10 -10.99
C ASP A 290 -11.03 -9.30 -9.69
N ALA A 291 -12.09 -9.26 -8.86
CA ALA A 291 -12.08 -8.66 -7.54
C ALA A 291 -11.05 -9.34 -6.62
N GLY A 292 -11.04 -10.66 -6.58
CA GLY A 292 -10.08 -11.44 -5.79
C GLY A 292 -8.64 -11.22 -6.23
N SER A 293 -8.39 -11.23 -7.54
CA SER A 293 -7.06 -10.98 -8.11
C SER A 293 -6.55 -9.56 -7.87
N THR A 294 -7.44 -8.57 -7.92
CA THR A 294 -7.11 -7.16 -7.62
C THR A 294 -6.75 -6.97 -6.14
N LEU A 295 -7.42 -7.70 -5.24
CA LEU A 295 -7.15 -7.63 -3.80
C LEU A 295 -5.89 -8.39 -3.37
N GLU A 296 -5.35 -9.30 -4.18
CA GLU A 296 -4.21 -10.15 -3.81
C GLU A 296 -2.91 -9.39 -3.52
N PRO A 297 -2.39 -8.57 -4.45
CA PRO A 297 -1.19 -7.78 -4.17
C PRO A 297 -1.44 -6.80 -3.03
N ILE A 298 -2.66 -6.23 -2.97
CA ILE A 298 -3.07 -5.28 -1.93
C ILE A 298 -3.05 -5.91 -0.54
N ALA A 299 -3.54 -7.14 -0.39
CA ALA A 299 -3.53 -7.86 0.88
C ALA A 299 -2.09 -8.11 1.36
N GLY A 300 -1.21 -8.49 0.43
CA GLY A 300 0.23 -8.63 0.68
C GLY A 300 0.87 -7.34 1.18
N ASP A 301 0.65 -6.22 0.47
CA ASP A 301 1.23 -4.92 0.79
C ASP A 301 0.69 -4.34 2.10
N LEU A 302 -0.60 -4.52 2.37
CA LEU A 302 -1.23 -4.00 3.58
C LEU A 302 -0.69 -4.68 4.84
N ALA A 303 -0.43 -5.98 4.78
CA ALA A 303 0.20 -6.71 5.89
C ALA A 303 1.56 -6.08 6.24
N TRP A 304 2.35 -5.68 5.24
CA TRP A 304 3.63 -4.99 5.45
C TRP A 304 3.47 -3.58 6.00
N GLY A 305 2.52 -2.82 5.46
CA GLY A 305 2.17 -1.50 5.98
C GLY A 305 1.82 -1.55 7.47
N GLN A 306 1.01 -2.52 7.89
CA GLN A 306 0.64 -2.70 9.31
C GLN A 306 1.86 -3.02 10.19
N VAL A 307 2.76 -3.89 9.75
CA VAL A 307 4.01 -4.20 10.48
C VAL A 307 4.87 -2.95 10.64
N LEU A 308 5.00 -2.13 9.59
CA LEU A 308 5.74 -0.87 9.62
C LEU A 308 5.16 0.12 10.64
N PHE A 309 3.84 0.30 10.67
CA PHE A 309 3.19 1.19 11.63
C PHE A 309 3.29 0.68 13.08
N ILE A 310 3.17 -0.63 13.30
CA ILE A 310 3.39 -1.23 14.62
C ILE A 310 4.84 -1.01 15.06
N PHE A 311 5.82 -1.19 14.16
CA PHE A 311 7.22 -0.95 14.47
C PHE A 311 7.47 0.52 14.83
N LEU A 312 6.86 1.46 14.10
CA LEU A 312 6.93 2.89 14.38
C LEU A 312 6.30 3.23 15.74
N ALA A 313 5.27 2.49 16.17
CA ALA A 313 4.58 2.69 17.45
C ALA A 313 5.40 2.25 18.68
N VAL A 314 6.21 1.20 18.54
CA VAL A 314 6.93 0.55 19.66
C VAL A 314 7.83 1.52 20.45
N PRO A 315 8.66 2.38 19.83
CA PRO A 315 9.45 3.37 20.56
C PRO A 315 8.59 4.33 21.40
N GLY A 316 7.44 4.76 20.86
CA GLY A 316 6.49 5.63 21.56
C GLY A 316 5.88 4.95 22.79
N ILE A 317 5.48 3.67 22.65
CA ILE A 317 4.97 2.85 23.76
C ILE A 317 6.06 2.67 24.84
N ALA A 318 7.29 2.33 24.43
CA ALA A 318 8.42 2.15 25.34
C ALA A 318 8.73 3.44 26.10
N LEU A 319 8.72 4.59 25.41
CA LEU A 319 8.91 5.92 25.98
C LEU A 319 7.82 6.26 27.01
N ALA A 320 6.55 6.02 26.68
CA ALA A 320 5.41 6.26 27.58
C ALA A 320 5.49 5.42 28.86
N LEU A 321 5.88 4.14 28.74
CA LEU A 321 6.12 3.25 29.88
C LEU A 321 7.35 3.68 30.70
N ALA A 322 8.41 4.16 30.05
CA ALA A 322 9.60 4.65 30.72
C ALA A 322 9.34 5.97 31.48
N LEU A 323 8.50 6.85 30.94
CA LEU A 323 8.00 8.05 31.64
C LEU A 323 7.16 7.68 32.87
N SER A 324 6.24 6.72 32.72
CA SER A 324 5.46 6.15 33.84
C SER A 324 6.39 5.65 34.95
N ARG A 325 7.44 4.92 34.58
CA ARG A 325 8.46 4.43 35.51
C ARG A 325 9.23 5.55 36.19
N LEU A 326 9.71 6.55 35.44
CA LEU A 326 10.44 7.69 36.03
C LEU A 326 9.59 8.41 37.06
N ALA A 327 8.32 8.63 36.77
CA ALA A 327 7.45 9.31 37.69
C ALA A 327 7.14 8.47 38.93
N ALA A 328 7.05 7.14 38.79
CA ALA A 328 7.01 6.23 39.94
C ALA A 328 8.30 6.31 40.79
N GLU A 329 9.47 6.34 40.15
CA GLU A 329 10.77 6.49 40.83
C GLU A 329 10.88 7.83 41.59
N ALA A 330 10.34 8.93 41.05
CA ALA A 330 10.31 10.24 41.71
C ALA A 330 9.55 10.20 43.05
N THR A 331 8.62 9.26 43.22
CA THR A 331 7.82 9.07 44.43
C THR A 331 8.34 7.95 45.35
N ALA A 332 9.41 7.25 44.95
CA ALA A 332 9.93 6.07 45.65
C ALA A 332 10.35 6.35 47.10
N GLU A 333 10.78 7.56 47.41
CA GLU A 333 11.18 7.95 48.78
C GLU A 333 9.99 7.94 49.76
N SER A 334 8.81 8.42 49.32
CA SER A 334 7.56 8.31 50.09
C SER A 334 7.19 6.85 50.30
N THR A 335 7.29 6.05 49.24
CA THR A 335 6.90 4.64 49.26
C THR A 335 7.84 3.81 50.16
N ARG A 336 9.14 4.13 50.19
CA ARG A 336 10.11 3.49 51.09
C ARG A 336 9.79 3.74 52.56
N ARG A 337 9.46 4.98 52.93
CA ARG A 337 9.04 5.33 54.31
C ARG A 337 7.80 4.56 54.74
N HIS A 338 6.78 4.49 53.88
CA HIS A 338 5.57 3.70 54.15
C HIS A 338 5.85 2.19 54.21
N GLY A 339 6.70 1.69 53.31
CA GLY A 339 7.12 0.29 53.29
C GLY A 339 7.86 -0.11 54.57
N ALA A 340 8.75 0.75 55.06
CA ALA A 340 9.46 0.56 56.33
C ALA A 340 8.50 0.51 57.52
N LEU A 341 7.49 1.38 57.56
CA LEU A 341 6.46 1.39 58.61
C LEU A 341 5.59 0.12 58.59
N LEU A 342 5.20 -0.36 57.40
CA LEU A 342 4.46 -1.62 57.26
C LEU A 342 5.30 -2.82 57.68
N ARG A 343 6.60 -2.81 57.36
CA ARG A 343 7.55 -3.85 57.77
C ARG A 343 7.78 -3.85 59.29
N ALA A 344 7.90 -2.68 59.90
CA ALA A 344 7.98 -2.52 61.36
C ALA A 344 6.73 -3.05 62.09
N ARG A 345 5.58 -3.12 61.40
CA ARG A 345 4.34 -3.72 61.88
C ARG A 345 4.17 -5.20 61.51
N GLY A 346 5.22 -5.85 60.99
CA GLY A 346 5.25 -7.29 60.72
C GLY A 346 4.99 -7.70 59.26
N ALA A 347 4.85 -6.76 58.31
CA ALA A 347 4.63 -7.13 56.91
C ALA A 347 5.86 -7.80 56.28
N THR A 348 5.67 -8.92 55.60
CA THR A 348 6.74 -9.63 54.89
C THR A 348 7.10 -8.96 53.55
N SER A 349 8.32 -9.19 53.05
CA SER A 349 8.73 -8.67 51.72
C SER A 349 7.85 -9.18 50.58
N ARG A 350 7.27 -10.40 50.72
CA ARG A 350 6.33 -10.95 49.74
C ARG A 350 4.97 -10.26 49.77
N GLU A 351 4.51 -9.82 50.93
CA GLU A 351 3.26 -9.05 51.06
C GLU A 351 3.43 -7.63 50.55
N LEU A 352 4.55 -6.98 50.87
CA LEU A 352 4.89 -5.66 50.33
C LEU A 352 5.03 -5.68 48.80
N TYR A 353 5.70 -6.70 48.24
CA TYR A 353 5.80 -6.87 46.79
C TYR A 353 4.43 -7.03 46.15
N ARG A 354 3.59 -7.94 46.67
CA ARG A 354 2.22 -8.16 46.15
C ARG A 354 1.37 -6.90 46.26
N LEU A 355 1.46 -6.16 47.36
CA LEU A 355 0.71 -4.92 47.57
C LEU A 355 1.11 -3.83 46.57
N LEU A 356 2.41 -3.60 46.39
CA LEU A 356 2.93 -2.58 45.49
C LEU A 356 2.67 -2.94 44.02
N LEU A 357 2.80 -4.21 43.65
CA LEU A 357 2.44 -4.69 42.32
C LEU A 357 0.94 -4.54 42.06
N SER A 358 0.08 -4.83 43.05
CA SER A 358 -1.37 -4.66 42.96
C SER A 358 -1.76 -3.18 42.78
N MET A 359 -1.07 -2.28 43.47
CA MET A 359 -1.24 -0.84 43.31
C MET A 359 -0.87 -0.38 41.89
N THR A 360 0.27 -0.86 41.36
CA THR A 360 0.66 -0.57 39.98
C THR A 360 -0.34 -1.14 38.99
N ALA A 361 -0.82 -2.37 39.20
CA ALA A 361 -1.84 -2.98 38.33
C ALA A 361 -3.13 -2.17 38.31
N LEU A 362 -3.60 -1.66 39.46
CA LEU A 362 -4.78 -0.79 39.53
C LEU A 362 -4.58 0.55 38.82
N GLY A 363 -3.45 1.21 39.05
CA GLY A 363 -3.13 2.48 38.38
C GLY A 363 -2.96 2.31 36.87
N ALA A 364 -2.31 1.21 36.45
CA ALA A 364 -2.14 0.86 35.05
C ALA A 364 -3.48 0.51 34.40
N LEU A 365 -4.35 -0.27 35.05
CA LEU A 365 -5.69 -0.59 34.55
C LEU A 365 -6.51 0.67 34.33
N PHE A 366 -6.53 1.59 35.30
CA PHE A 366 -7.22 2.86 35.16
C PHE A 366 -6.65 3.70 34.00
N GLY A 367 -5.33 3.84 33.95
CA GLY A 367 -4.65 4.52 32.85
C GLY A 367 -4.98 3.89 31.50
N ALA A 368 -4.99 2.56 31.42
CA ALA A 368 -5.25 1.84 30.20
C ALA A 368 -6.70 1.99 29.73
N VAL A 369 -7.68 1.99 30.64
CA VAL A 369 -9.08 2.27 30.29
C VAL A 369 -9.24 3.70 29.76
N VAL A 370 -8.64 4.69 30.42
CA VAL A 370 -8.66 6.09 29.97
C VAL A 370 -7.96 6.23 28.62
N GLY A 371 -6.82 5.56 28.45
CA GLY A 371 -6.05 5.55 27.21
C GLY A 371 -6.80 4.88 26.06
N ALA A 372 -7.46 3.75 26.30
CA ALA A 372 -8.28 3.08 25.31
C ALA A 372 -9.47 3.93 24.88
N ALA A 373 -10.14 4.61 25.83
CA ALA A 373 -11.19 5.57 25.53
C ALA A 373 -10.64 6.75 24.69
N GLY A 374 -9.51 7.33 25.09
CA GLY A 374 -8.88 8.43 24.37
C GLY A 374 -8.42 8.04 22.96
N GLY A 375 -7.79 6.88 22.80
CA GLY A 375 -7.34 6.35 21.51
C GLY A 375 -8.51 6.01 20.60
N THR A 376 -9.60 5.45 21.15
CA THR A 376 -10.84 5.20 20.40
C THR A 376 -11.47 6.52 19.94
N LEU A 377 -11.63 7.50 20.84
CA LEU A 377 -12.18 8.81 20.51
C LEU A 377 -11.35 9.53 19.44
N ALA A 378 -10.02 9.51 19.56
CA ALA A 378 -9.13 10.08 18.56
C ALA A 378 -9.27 9.37 17.19
N SER A 379 -9.40 8.04 17.20
CA SER A 379 -9.56 7.26 15.97
C SER A 379 -10.91 7.52 15.30
N PHE A 380 -12.00 7.62 16.04
CA PHE A 380 -13.31 7.99 15.49
C PHE A 380 -13.36 9.46 15.02
N ALA A 381 -12.65 10.36 15.69
CA ALA A 381 -12.57 11.75 15.27
C ALA A 381 -11.85 11.92 13.92
N LEU A 382 -10.88 11.03 13.62
CA LEU A 382 -10.10 11.07 12.38
C LEU A 382 -10.67 10.15 11.28
N PHE A 383 -11.24 9.00 11.65
CA PHE A 383 -11.58 7.90 10.74
C PHE A 383 -13.01 7.36 10.94
N GLY A 384 -13.92 8.18 11.47
CA GLY A 384 -15.26 7.71 11.88
C GLY A 384 -16.11 7.13 10.76
N SER A 385 -16.04 7.68 9.53
CA SER A 385 -16.80 7.16 8.38
C SER A 385 -16.26 5.81 7.92
N GLN A 386 -14.94 5.60 7.98
CA GLN A 386 -14.30 4.35 7.62
C GLN A 386 -14.54 3.27 8.67
N LEU A 387 -14.37 3.61 9.96
CA LEU A 387 -14.61 2.69 11.08
C LEU A 387 -16.08 2.30 11.23
N GLY A 388 -17.02 3.16 10.83
CA GLY A 388 -18.45 2.85 10.84
C GLY A 388 -18.88 1.76 9.86
N SER A 389 -18.08 1.50 8.81
CA SER A 389 -18.35 0.47 7.81
C SER A 389 -17.96 -0.95 8.23
N VAL A 390 -17.14 -1.09 9.28
CA VAL A 390 -16.63 -2.37 9.78
C VAL A 390 -17.19 -2.58 11.18
N ASP A 391 -18.07 -3.58 11.41
CA ASP A 391 -18.76 -3.88 12.69
C ASP A 391 -18.18 -3.11 13.91
N PRO A 392 -18.63 -1.86 14.11
CA PRO A 392 -17.85 -0.88 14.85
C PRO A 392 -17.81 -1.21 16.33
N ALA A 393 -18.85 -1.88 16.84
CA ALA A 393 -18.91 -2.26 18.25
C ALA A 393 -17.99 -3.45 18.54
N GLY A 394 -18.05 -4.50 17.72
CA GLY A 394 -17.28 -5.73 17.93
C GLY A 394 -15.76 -5.52 17.81
N LEU A 395 -15.33 -4.75 16.81
CA LEU A 395 -13.92 -4.44 16.60
C LEU A 395 -13.38 -3.53 17.71
N VAL A 396 -14.07 -2.42 18.00
CA VAL A 396 -13.61 -1.43 18.99
C VAL A 396 -13.51 -2.05 20.37
N VAL A 397 -14.49 -2.87 20.78
CA VAL A 397 -14.43 -3.56 22.08
C VAL A 397 -13.25 -4.53 22.15
N ARG A 398 -12.99 -5.31 21.10
CA ARG A 398 -11.84 -6.24 21.05
C ARG A 398 -10.50 -5.50 21.11
N VAL A 399 -10.35 -4.44 20.32
CA VAL A 399 -9.12 -3.63 20.28
C VAL A 399 -8.91 -2.88 21.59
N ALA A 400 -9.96 -2.26 22.15
CA ALA A 400 -9.89 -1.59 23.44
C ALA A 400 -9.56 -2.58 24.56
N ALA A 401 -10.22 -3.74 24.61
CA ALA A 401 -9.93 -4.78 25.61
C ALA A 401 -8.50 -5.32 25.48
N GLY A 402 -8.05 -5.60 24.26
CA GLY A 402 -6.69 -6.04 23.96
C GLY A 402 -5.64 -5.00 24.37
N GLY A 403 -5.87 -3.72 24.03
CA GLY A 403 -5.03 -2.60 24.43
C GLY A 403 -4.97 -2.45 25.96
N VAL A 404 -6.11 -2.53 26.65
CA VAL A 404 -6.19 -2.46 28.11
C VAL A 404 -5.39 -3.58 28.77
N VAL A 405 -5.59 -4.82 28.34
CA VAL A 405 -4.87 -5.99 28.87
C VAL A 405 -3.38 -5.88 28.57
N GLY A 406 -3.01 -5.63 27.31
CA GLY A 406 -1.63 -5.55 26.86
C GLY A 406 -0.84 -4.45 27.59
N ALA A 407 -1.37 -3.23 27.66
CA ALA A 407 -0.70 -2.13 28.34
C ALA A 407 -0.60 -2.33 29.86
N THR A 408 -1.63 -2.92 30.47
CA THR A 408 -1.59 -3.25 31.91
C THR A 408 -0.52 -4.30 32.21
N VAL A 409 -0.45 -5.36 31.40
CA VAL A 409 0.59 -6.41 31.54
C VAL A 409 1.98 -5.82 31.35
N LEU A 410 2.20 -5.03 30.29
CA LEU A 410 3.47 -4.37 30.02
C LEU A 410 3.90 -3.46 31.19
N ALA A 411 2.98 -2.68 31.74
CA ALA A 411 3.25 -1.80 32.89
C ALA A 411 3.62 -2.60 34.16
N VAL A 412 2.91 -3.70 34.42
CA VAL A 412 3.19 -4.58 35.56
C VAL A 412 4.55 -5.25 35.42
N VAL A 413 4.89 -5.75 34.23
CA VAL A 413 6.20 -6.36 33.92
C VAL A 413 7.31 -5.32 34.08
N ALA A 414 7.13 -4.11 33.53
CA ALA A 414 8.10 -3.02 33.63
C ALA A 414 8.36 -2.58 35.08
N ALA A 415 7.35 -2.67 35.95
CA ALA A 415 7.46 -2.35 37.38
C ALA A 415 7.97 -3.51 38.25
N ALA A 416 7.77 -4.76 37.86
CA ALA A 416 8.10 -5.93 38.67
C ALA A 416 9.60 -6.03 39.01
N ILE A 417 10.46 -5.83 38.00
CA ILE A 417 11.92 -5.93 38.15
C ILE A 417 12.48 -4.87 39.14
N PRO A 418 12.26 -3.55 38.94
CA PRO A 418 12.80 -2.54 39.86
C PRO A 418 12.23 -2.67 41.27
N LEU A 419 10.95 -3.07 41.39
CA LEU A 419 10.31 -3.27 42.69
C LEU A 419 10.98 -4.41 43.47
N ARG A 420 11.33 -5.50 42.80
CA ARG A 420 12.04 -6.63 43.39
C ARG A 420 13.43 -6.22 43.89
N ASP A 421 14.15 -5.44 43.11
CA ASP A 421 15.50 -4.98 43.46
C ASP A 421 15.47 -3.99 44.63
N GLN A 422 14.51 -3.05 44.64
CA GLN A 422 14.31 -2.12 45.76
C GLN A 422 14.07 -2.84 47.08
N LEU A 423 13.18 -3.86 47.08
CA LEU A 423 12.85 -4.61 48.30
C LEU A 423 13.99 -5.53 48.77
N ARG A 424 14.88 -5.99 47.86
CA ARG A 424 16.05 -6.81 48.20
C ARG A 424 17.22 -5.98 48.73
N GLY A 425 17.45 -4.80 48.17
CA GLY A 425 18.55 -3.91 48.57
C GLY A 425 18.47 -3.46 50.04
N GLU A 426 17.26 -3.24 50.55
CA GLU A 426 17.02 -2.79 51.93
C GLU A 426 17.46 -3.80 53.01
N VAL A 427 17.50 -5.11 52.71
CA VAL A 427 17.95 -6.15 53.65
C VAL A 427 19.47 -6.11 53.87
N VAL A 428 20.21 -5.57 52.90
CA VAL A 428 21.68 -5.51 52.92
C VAL A 428 22.18 -4.11 53.29
N SER A 429 21.47 -3.05 52.92
CA SER A 429 21.84 -1.66 53.22
C SER A 429 21.69 -1.30 54.70
N GLY A 430 20.88 -2.03 55.48
CA GLY A 430 20.84 -1.90 56.94
C GLY A 430 22.15 -2.30 57.65
N ARG A 431 23.15 -2.82 56.91
CA ARG A 431 24.47 -3.19 57.46
C ARG A 431 25.68 -2.57 56.76
N GLN A 432 25.54 -1.90 55.60
CA GLN A 432 26.68 -1.28 54.91
C GLN A 432 26.25 -0.03 54.11
N GLU A 433 26.57 1.16 54.60
CA GLU A 433 26.38 2.46 53.93
C GLU A 433 27.28 2.70 52.70
N LEU A 434 28.10 1.72 52.28
CA LEU A 434 29.09 1.87 51.21
C LEU A 434 29.04 0.73 50.17
N GLN A 435 27.84 0.34 49.71
CA GLN A 435 27.77 -0.54 48.54
C GLN A 435 28.23 0.21 47.28
N ARG A 436 29.41 -0.16 46.78
CA ARG A 436 29.90 0.20 45.44
C ARG A 436 28.83 -0.16 44.41
N VAL A 437 28.33 0.85 43.70
CA VAL A 437 27.42 0.68 42.56
C VAL A 437 28.13 -0.20 41.52
N ARG A 438 27.77 -1.49 41.45
CA ARG A 438 28.31 -2.40 40.43
C ARG A 438 27.80 -1.92 39.07
N ARG A 439 28.72 -1.70 38.13
CA ARG A 439 28.36 -1.40 36.74
C ARG A 439 27.48 -2.53 36.18
N PRO A 440 26.34 -2.21 35.56
CA PRO A 440 25.43 -3.20 34.99
C PRO A 440 26.11 -4.01 33.88
N TRP A 441 25.67 -5.26 33.72
CA TRP A 441 26.18 -6.23 32.76
C TRP A 441 26.27 -5.69 31.31
N TRP A 442 25.27 -4.96 30.83
CA TRP A 442 25.28 -4.37 29.49
C TRP A 442 26.44 -3.38 29.27
N GLN A 443 26.87 -2.66 30.31
CA GLN A 443 28.05 -1.77 30.22
C GLN A 443 29.35 -2.57 30.17
N ARG A 444 29.41 -3.71 30.87
CA ARG A 444 30.61 -4.55 30.93
C ARG A 444 30.85 -5.31 29.63
N LEU A 445 29.77 -5.78 29.02
CA LEU A 445 29.81 -6.54 27.76
C LEU A 445 29.78 -5.64 26.52
N TYR A 446 29.78 -4.31 26.69
CA TYR A 446 29.69 -3.35 25.58
C TYR A 446 28.52 -3.64 24.63
N LEU A 447 27.37 -4.05 25.18
CA LEU A 447 26.19 -4.39 24.38
C LEU A 447 25.68 -3.21 23.55
N ASP A 448 25.91 -1.99 24.01
CA ASP A 448 25.65 -0.77 23.26
C ASP A 448 26.49 -0.69 21.97
N VAL A 449 27.81 -0.84 22.10
CA VAL A 449 28.73 -0.79 20.94
C VAL A 449 28.49 -1.99 20.01
N LEU A 450 28.28 -3.19 20.57
CA LEU A 450 27.97 -4.39 19.80
C LEU A 450 26.65 -4.24 19.03
N ALA A 451 25.60 -3.69 19.65
CA ALA A 451 24.33 -3.44 18.95
C ALA A 451 24.50 -2.42 17.83
N LEU A 452 25.26 -1.33 18.04
CA LEU A 452 25.54 -0.35 16.98
C LEU A 452 26.37 -0.95 15.84
N ALA A 453 27.39 -1.75 16.15
CA ALA A 453 28.21 -2.43 15.16
C ALA A 453 27.40 -3.46 14.37
N ALA A 454 26.56 -4.24 15.03
CA ALA A 454 25.65 -5.18 14.39
C ALA A 454 24.59 -4.46 13.53
N GLY A 455 24.08 -3.31 13.98
CA GLY A 455 23.15 -2.46 13.22
C GLY A 455 23.80 -1.89 11.97
N ALA A 456 25.06 -1.42 12.08
CA ALA A 456 25.83 -0.95 10.93
C ALA A 456 26.16 -2.08 9.95
N ALA A 457 26.55 -3.26 10.46
CA ALA A 457 26.75 -4.44 9.62
C ALA A 457 25.45 -4.80 8.88
N ALA A 458 24.32 -4.90 9.60
CA ALA A 458 23.02 -5.18 9.00
C ALA A 458 22.67 -4.15 7.93
N PHE A 459 22.83 -2.86 8.20
CA PHE A 459 22.58 -1.77 7.24
C PHE A 459 23.44 -1.86 5.98
N VAL A 460 24.73 -2.19 6.11
CA VAL A 460 25.63 -2.35 4.96
C VAL A 460 25.30 -3.62 4.18
N PHE A 461 24.99 -4.73 4.86
CA PHE A 461 24.61 -5.97 4.20
C PHE A 461 23.28 -5.84 3.44
N THR A 462 22.31 -5.10 3.97
CA THR A 462 21.05 -4.83 3.27
C THR A 462 21.22 -3.79 2.16
N GLY A 463 21.96 -2.70 2.41
CA GLY A 463 22.14 -1.61 1.44
C GLY A 463 23.13 -1.91 0.30
N GLY A 464 24.12 -2.78 0.53
CA GLY A 464 25.14 -3.14 -0.46
C GLY A 464 24.67 -4.11 -1.55
N ALA A 465 23.47 -4.68 -1.42
CA ALA A 465 22.92 -5.63 -2.39
C ALA A 465 22.29 -4.96 -3.63
N GLY A 466 22.25 -3.63 -3.71
CA GLY A 466 21.50 -2.91 -4.77
C GLY A 466 19.99 -3.11 -4.66
N VAL A 467 19.54 -3.73 -3.57
CA VAL A 467 18.15 -4.02 -3.30
C VAL A 467 17.54 -2.81 -2.64
N HIS A 468 17.01 -1.92 -3.48
CA HIS A 468 16.13 -0.88 -3.01
C HIS A 468 14.80 -1.54 -2.66
N PRO A 469 14.15 -1.20 -1.52
CA PRO A 469 12.75 -1.50 -1.29
C PRO A 469 11.87 -0.60 -2.17
N VAL A 470 12.24 -0.49 -3.44
CA VAL A 470 11.39 0.04 -4.50
C VAL A 470 10.53 -1.13 -4.91
N LEU A 471 9.22 -0.91 -4.89
CA LEU A 471 8.25 -1.78 -5.53
C LEU A 471 8.75 -2.00 -6.97
N THR A 472 9.25 -3.20 -7.28
CA THR A 472 9.42 -3.58 -8.69
C THR A 472 8.06 -3.41 -9.36
N ALA A 473 8.03 -3.04 -10.63
CA ALA A 473 6.79 -2.97 -11.42
C ALA A 473 5.94 -4.26 -11.33
N GLU A 474 6.57 -5.38 -10.94
CA GLU A 474 5.98 -6.71 -10.75
C GLU A 474 5.38 -6.97 -9.34
N GLY A 475 5.35 -6.00 -8.42
CA GLY A 475 4.54 -6.07 -7.19
C GLY A 475 4.83 -7.24 -6.24
N ASN A 476 6.03 -7.85 -6.25
CA ASN A 476 6.31 -9.04 -5.46
C ASN A 476 7.25 -8.75 -4.26
N PRO A 477 6.73 -8.40 -3.07
CA PRO A 477 7.54 -8.24 -1.87
C PRO A 477 7.98 -9.62 -1.35
N THR A 478 9.27 -9.96 -1.49
CA THR A 478 9.82 -11.16 -0.84
C THR A 478 9.84 -10.99 0.69
N VAL A 479 9.07 -11.83 1.39
CA VAL A 479 8.83 -11.78 2.85
C VAL A 479 10.11 -11.74 3.69
N THR A 480 11.17 -12.37 3.20
CA THR A 480 12.49 -12.43 3.85
C THR A 480 13.24 -11.10 3.85
N LEU A 481 13.01 -10.25 2.85
CA LEU A 481 13.78 -9.01 2.62
C LEU A 481 13.33 -7.87 3.57
N ALA A 482 12.06 -7.88 3.97
CA ALA A 482 11.46 -6.84 4.80
C ALA A 482 11.80 -6.98 6.31
N LEU A 483 11.90 -8.20 6.86
CA LEU A 483 12.29 -8.40 8.28
C LEU A 483 13.72 -7.92 8.56
N THR A 484 14.64 -8.11 7.61
CA THR A 484 16.02 -7.61 7.72
C THR A 484 16.10 -6.08 7.71
N ALA A 485 15.17 -5.41 7.03
CA ALA A 485 15.11 -3.95 6.98
C ALA A 485 14.82 -3.32 8.35
N PHE A 486 14.06 -4.00 9.22
CA PHE A 486 13.75 -3.52 10.58
C PHE A 486 14.86 -3.77 11.61
N LEU A 487 15.77 -4.70 11.34
CA LEU A 487 16.81 -5.09 12.29
C LEU A 487 17.80 -3.94 12.56
N ALA A 488 18.26 -3.28 11.50
CA ALA A 488 19.21 -2.16 11.65
C ALA A 488 18.61 -0.99 12.44
N PRO A 489 17.42 -0.45 12.12
CA PRO A 489 16.75 0.57 12.94
C PRO A 489 16.57 0.16 14.40
N PHE A 490 16.16 -1.07 14.66
CA PHE A 490 15.97 -1.58 16.03
C PHE A 490 17.30 -1.62 16.81
N LEU A 491 18.37 -2.12 16.19
CA LEU A 491 19.70 -2.18 16.79
C LEU A 491 20.32 -0.80 17.00
N PHE A 492 20.14 0.12 16.06
CA PHE A 492 20.58 1.50 16.20
C PHE A 492 19.82 2.22 17.32
N TRP A 493 18.51 2.04 17.41
CA TRP A 493 17.70 2.66 18.46
C TRP A 493 18.05 2.10 19.84
N SER A 494 18.12 0.78 19.99
CA SER A 494 18.47 0.13 21.26
C SER A 494 19.92 0.38 21.67
N GLY A 495 20.88 0.21 20.76
CA GLY A 495 22.30 0.49 20.97
C GLY A 495 22.57 1.97 21.26
N GLY A 496 21.94 2.87 20.50
CA GLY A 496 22.01 4.31 20.70
C GLY A 496 21.44 4.74 22.05
N THR A 497 20.32 4.14 22.48
CA THR A 497 19.75 4.37 23.82
C THR A 497 20.72 4.00 24.93
N LEU A 498 21.31 2.80 24.85
CA LEU A 498 22.26 2.31 25.85
C LEU A 498 23.57 3.14 25.86
N LEU A 499 24.07 3.51 24.68
CA LEU A 499 25.24 4.37 24.54
C LEU A 499 24.96 5.76 25.12
N LEU A 500 23.80 6.35 24.84
CA LEU A 500 23.42 7.65 25.38
C LEU A 500 23.29 7.62 26.90
N LEU A 501 22.73 6.53 27.47
CA LEU A 501 22.73 6.31 28.91
C LEU A 501 24.16 6.22 29.48
N ARG A 502 25.08 5.52 28.80
CA ARG A 502 26.48 5.41 29.22
C ARG A 502 27.18 6.77 29.18
N LEU A 503 27.03 7.51 28.08
CA LEU A 503 27.68 8.82 27.87
C LEU A 503 27.13 9.88 28.83
N SER A 504 25.81 9.93 29.03
CA SER A 504 25.17 10.85 29.97
C SER A 504 25.56 10.55 31.42
N GLN A 505 25.65 9.26 31.81
CA GLN A 505 26.17 8.88 33.13
C GLN A 505 27.63 9.28 33.31
N ALA A 506 28.49 9.00 32.32
CA ALA A 506 29.91 9.35 32.37
C ALA A 506 30.13 10.87 32.38
N GLY A 507 29.31 11.64 31.66
CA GLY A 507 29.32 13.10 31.67
C GLY A 507 28.88 13.67 33.02
N MET A 508 27.77 13.18 33.56
CA MET A 508 27.23 13.61 34.86
C MET A 508 28.17 13.28 36.04
N ALA A 509 28.90 12.17 35.96
CA ALA A 509 29.86 11.78 37.00
C ALA A 509 31.06 12.74 37.12
N ARG A 510 31.34 13.59 36.12
CA ARG A 510 32.42 14.58 36.17
C ARG A 510 31.93 15.90 36.81
N SER A 511 31.75 15.88 38.13
CA SER A 511 31.17 17.01 38.89
C SER A 511 31.88 18.35 38.63
N ALA A 512 33.22 18.35 38.61
CA ALA A 512 34.03 19.56 38.48
C ALA A 512 33.96 20.22 37.09
N SER A 513 33.70 19.47 36.01
CA SER A 513 33.52 20.07 34.67
C SER A 513 32.11 20.61 34.50
N LEU A 514 31.11 19.92 35.05
CA LEU A 514 29.71 20.29 34.91
C LEU A 514 29.36 21.54 35.71
N ALA A 515 29.90 21.64 36.93
CA ALA A 515 29.81 22.82 37.78
C ALA A 515 30.48 24.04 37.12
N ARG A 516 31.65 23.86 36.46
CA ARG A 516 32.32 24.93 35.68
C ARG A 516 31.51 25.36 34.44
N LEU A 517 30.91 24.41 33.74
CA LEU A 517 30.12 24.69 32.54
C LEU A 517 28.87 25.50 32.87
N LEU A 518 28.14 25.10 33.92
CA LEU A 518 26.91 25.77 34.38
C LEU A 518 27.17 27.09 35.10
N ARG A 519 28.36 27.26 35.71
CA ARG A 519 28.75 28.54 36.32
C ARG A 519 28.82 29.68 35.30
N ARG A 520 29.21 29.40 34.04
CA ARG A 520 29.31 30.44 32.99
C ARG A 520 27.97 31.15 32.71
N PRO A 521 26.85 30.43 32.49
CA PRO A 521 25.54 31.06 32.25
C PRO A 521 24.73 31.36 33.53
N LEU A 522 24.88 30.59 34.62
CA LEU A 522 23.98 30.64 35.80
C LEU A 522 24.66 31.11 37.09
N GLY A 523 25.94 31.49 37.02
CA GLY A 523 26.70 31.97 38.19
C GLY A 523 26.81 30.92 39.30
N PRO A 524 26.79 31.33 40.59
CA PRO A 524 26.92 30.42 41.74
C PRO A 524 25.79 29.38 41.83
N GLY A 525 24.58 29.73 41.36
CA GLY A 525 23.45 28.79 41.30
C GLY A 525 23.67 27.64 40.31
N GLY A 526 24.39 27.90 39.21
CA GLY A 526 24.81 26.88 38.26
C GLY A 526 25.83 25.90 38.84
N GLU A 527 26.71 26.38 39.71
CA GLU A 527 27.72 25.54 40.38
C GLU A 527 27.06 24.57 41.38
N LEU A 528 26.09 25.07 42.16
CA LEU A 528 25.25 24.27 43.06
C LEU A 528 24.40 23.24 42.29
N ALA A 529 23.78 23.66 41.19
CA ALA A 529 23.03 22.76 40.31
C ALA A 529 23.92 21.65 39.74
N GLY A 530 25.14 21.98 39.32
CA GLY A 530 26.12 21.02 38.81
C GLY A 530 26.52 19.96 39.85
N HIS A 531 26.75 20.36 41.10
CA HIS A 531 27.04 19.43 42.19
C HIS A 531 25.84 18.53 42.53
N ILE A 532 24.62 19.10 42.57
CA ILE A 532 23.38 18.32 42.80
C ILE A 532 23.17 17.30 41.68
N LEU A 533 23.34 17.69 40.43
CA LEU A 533 23.22 16.82 39.26
C LEU A 533 24.25 15.68 39.30
N ALA A 534 25.51 15.97 39.63
CA ALA A 534 26.55 14.96 39.76
C ALA A 534 26.27 13.95 40.89
N SER A 535 25.71 14.43 42.01
CA SER A 535 25.29 13.55 43.12
C SER A 535 24.13 12.62 42.74
N ARG A 536 23.33 13.01 41.72
CA ARG A 536 22.17 12.26 41.21
C ARG A 536 22.37 11.80 39.76
N ALA A 537 23.61 11.56 39.35
CA ALA A 537 24.00 11.28 37.96
C ALA A 537 23.14 10.20 37.28
N THR A 538 22.83 9.11 38.00
CA THR A 538 21.99 8.02 37.46
C THR A 538 20.56 8.46 37.18
N ALA A 539 19.93 9.22 38.07
CA ALA A 539 18.56 9.70 37.87
C ALA A 539 18.50 10.77 36.76
N ALA A 540 19.44 11.72 36.78
CA ALA A 540 19.53 12.78 35.78
C ALA A 540 19.81 12.20 34.38
N SER A 541 20.72 11.22 34.26
CA SER A 541 21.01 10.53 32.98
C SER A 541 19.77 9.88 32.36
N ARG A 542 18.89 9.27 33.16
CA ARG A 542 17.64 8.65 32.68
C ARG A 542 16.67 9.70 32.14
N VAL A 543 16.53 10.83 32.84
CA VAL A 543 15.68 11.94 32.39
C VAL A 543 16.21 12.53 31.08
N ILE A 544 17.52 12.79 30.99
CA ILE A 544 18.16 13.31 29.78
C ILE A 544 17.96 12.33 28.61
N THR A 545 18.19 11.05 28.84
CA THR A 545 18.01 10.01 27.81
C THR A 545 16.55 9.97 27.35
N LEU A 546 15.57 10.05 28.27
CA LEU A 546 14.17 10.02 27.89
C LEU A 546 13.74 11.26 27.12
N LEU A 547 14.21 12.45 27.49
CA LEU A 547 13.98 13.67 26.70
C LEU A 547 14.58 13.56 25.30
N ALA A 548 15.80 13.04 25.19
CA ALA A 548 16.45 12.81 23.90
C ALA A 548 15.70 11.77 23.05
N LEU A 549 15.21 10.69 23.67
CA LEU A 549 14.39 9.68 22.98
C LEU A 549 13.04 10.24 22.53
N SER A 550 12.40 11.10 23.34
CA SER A 550 11.20 11.83 22.92
C SER A 550 11.45 12.68 21.68
N ALA A 551 12.52 13.48 21.69
CA ALA A 551 12.88 14.33 20.55
C ALA A 551 13.23 13.47 19.32
N SER A 552 13.98 12.38 19.51
CA SER A 552 14.32 11.43 18.45
C SER A 552 13.07 10.76 17.87
N PHE A 553 12.11 10.39 18.70
CA PHE A 553 10.86 9.76 18.28
C PHE A 553 10.00 10.73 17.44
N VAL A 554 9.83 11.97 17.91
CA VAL A 554 9.11 13.00 17.15
C VAL A 554 9.82 13.28 15.82
N THR A 555 11.14 13.43 15.83
CA THR A 555 11.93 13.65 14.61
C THR A 555 11.78 12.48 13.64
N SER A 556 11.78 11.24 14.14
CA SER A 556 11.58 10.04 13.32
C SER A 556 10.20 10.02 12.65
N ILE A 557 9.13 10.42 13.36
CA ILE A 557 7.78 10.52 12.79
C ILE A 557 7.75 11.60 11.70
N LEU A 558 8.37 12.75 11.94
CA LEU A 558 8.41 13.85 10.97
C LEU A 558 9.20 13.47 9.71
N ILE A 559 10.32 12.78 9.86
CA ILE A 559 11.10 12.25 8.73
C ILE A 559 10.24 11.24 7.96
N PHE A 560 9.61 10.29 8.66
CA PHE A 560 8.74 9.30 8.05
C PHE A 560 7.61 9.95 7.22
N ASP A 561 6.88 10.90 7.81
CA ASP A 561 5.81 11.64 7.13
C ASP A 561 6.33 12.41 5.90
N ALA A 562 7.48 13.08 6.02
CA ALA A 562 8.09 13.80 4.90
C ALA A 562 8.51 12.85 3.77
N THR A 563 9.17 11.73 4.10
CA THR A 563 9.60 10.74 3.10
C THR A 563 8.43 10.01 2.47
N TYR A 564 7.38 9.74 3.23
CA TYR A 564 6.18 9.06 2.74
C TYR A 564 5.42 9.96 1.76
N ARG A 565 5.24 11.25 2.07
CA ARG A 565 4.62 12.21 1.12
C ARG A 565 5.47 12.44 -0.12
N GLN A 566 6.80 12.44 0.02
CA GLN A 566 7.70 12.51 -1.12
C GLN A 566 7.52 11.29 -2.02
N GLN A 567 7.42 10.08 -1.45
CA GLN A 567 7.21 8.87 -2.23
C GLN A 567 5.83 8.88 -2.91
N GLN A 568 4.76 9.25 -2.20
CA GLN A 568 3.43 9.39 -2.81
C GLN A 568 3.41 10.34 -4.02
N ARG A 569 4.21 11.41 -3.97
CA ARG A 569 4.38 12.33 -5.09
C ARG A 569 5.14 11.69 -6.24
N ILE A 570 6.25 11.00 -5.95
CA ILE A 570 7.03 10.29 -6.97
C ILE A 570 6.17 9.22 -7.65
N ASP A 571 5.39 8.45 -6.88
CA ASP A 571 4.50 7.42 -7.42
C ASP A 571 3.43 8.04 -8.32
N ALA A 572 2.84 9.17 -7.92
CA ALA A 572 1.89 9.92 -8.75
C ALA A 572 2.54 10.46 -10.04
N GLU A 573 3.75 11.01 -9.94
CA GLU A 573 4.54 11.50 -11.08
C GLU A 573 4.92 10.35 -12.04
N LEU A 574 5.28 9.18 -11.52
CA LEU A 574 5.59 7.99 -12.33
C LEU A 574 4.35 7.37 -12.99
N THR A 575 3.22 7.38 -12.31
CA THR A 575 1.98 6.74 -12.81
C THR A 575 1.29 7.59 -13.87
N LEU A 576 1.23 8.91 -13.67
CA LEU A 576 0.45 9.83 -14.51
C LEU A 576 1.32 10.76 -15.36
N GLY A 577 2.55 11.08 -14.94
CA GLY A 577 3.44 12.07 -15.57
C GLY A 577 3.02 13.53 -15.37
N ALA A 578 1.72 13.82 -15.43
CA ALA A 578 1.12 15.14 -15.23
C ALA A 578 -0.14 15.03 -14.34
N ASP A 579 -0.69 16.17 -13.90
CA ASP A 579 -1.90 16.17 -13.05
C ASP A 579 -3.11 15.53 -13.75
N LEU A 580 -3.24 15.71 -15.07
CA LEU A 580 -4.31 15.16 -15.90
C LEU A 580 -3.77 14.81 -17.29
N LYS A 581 -4.17 13.65 -17.82
CA LYS A 581 -3.99 13.26 -19.23
C LYS A 581 -5.34 13.34 -19.93
N ALA A 582 -5.43 14.15 -20.97
CA ALA A 582 -6.63 14.27 -21.78
C ALA A 582 -6.36 13.69 -23.17
N THR A 583 -7.16 12.70 -23.57
CA THR A 583 -7.04 12.09 -24.89
C THR A 583 -8.20 12.55 -25.77
N PRO A 584 -7.94 13.24 -26.91
CA PRO A 584 -9.00 13.78 -27.73
C PRO A 584 -9.81 12.67 -28.41
N ALA A 585 -11.13 12.87 -28.54
CA ALA A 585 -12.04 11.91 -29.16
C ALA A 585 -11.72 11.59 -30.63
N ALA A 586 -11.10 12.53 -31.34
CA ALA A 586 -10.66 12.40 -32.73
C ALA A 586 -9.29 13.07 -32.90
N ALA A 587 -8.64 12.88 -34.05
CA ALA A 587 -7.40 13.57 -34.35
C ALA A 587 -7.60 15.10 -34.31
N THR A 588 -6.91 15.78 -33.40
CA THR A 588 -7.01 17.23 -33.20
C THR A 588 -5.70 17.93 -33.57
N GLY A 589 -5.80 19.07 -34.25
CA GLY A 589 -4.65 19.92 -34.54
C GLY A 589 -4.15 20.71 -33.32
N ALA A 590 -3.00 21.38 -33.48
CA ALA A 590 -2.32 22.11 -32.42
C ALA A 590 -3.15 23.25 -31.77
N ASP A 591 -4.16 23.79 -32.46
CA ASP A 591 -5.04 24.84 -31.92
C ASP A 591 -5.87 24.38 -30.72
N ALA A 592 -6.13 23.06 -30.60
CA ALA A 592 -6.85 22.48 -29.46
C ALA A 592 -6.13 22.71 -28.13
N LEU A 593 -4.80 22.82 -28.14
CA LEU A 593 -4.00 23.12 -26.94
C LEU A 593 -4.32 24.50 -26.36
N ARG A 594 -4.61 25.50 -27.22
CA ARG A 594 -4.98 26.85 -26.74
C ARG A 594 -6.35 26.86 -26.06
N ALA A 595 -7.28 26.02 -26.52
CA ALA A 595 -8.61 25.91 -25.92
C ALA A 595 -8.57 25.29 -24.51
N LEU A 596 -7.53 24.49 -24.21
CA LEU A 596 -7.30 23.92 -22.89
C LEU A 596 -6.60 24.89 -21.93
N GLN A 597 -6.13 26.06 -22.39
CA GLN A 597 -5.56 27.06 -21.48
C GLN A 597 -6.70 27.79 -20.75
N GLY A 598 -6.71 27.70 -19.42
CA GLY A 598 -7.78 28.26 -18.59
C GLY A 598 -7.34 28.52 -17.16
N PRO A 599 -8.19 29.17 -16.34
CA PRO A 599 -7.90 29.41 -14.94
C PRO A 599 -7.65 28.10 -14.21
N GLY A 600 -6.49 27.98 -13.54
CA GLY A 600 -6.07 26.79 -12.83
C GLY A 600 -5.19 25.82 -13.63
N ILE A 601 -5.00 26.05 -14.94
CA ILE A 601 -4.12 25.24 -15.78
C ILE A 601 -2.79 25.96 -15.95
N THR A 602 -1.73 25.39 -15.38
CA THR A 602 -0.38 26.01 -15.38
C THR A 602 0.38 25.74 -16.68
N ALA A 603 0.27 24.53 -17.22
CA ALA A 603 0.95 24.10 -18.43
C ALA A 603 0.14 23.02 -19.16
N VAL A 604 0.27 22.96 -20.48
CA VAL A 604 -0.30 21.93 -21.34
C VAL A 604 0.76 21.55 -22.36
N THR A 605 1.02 20.26 -22.52
CA THR A 605 1.92 19.72 -23.54
C THR A 605 1.17 18.73 -24.42
N PRO A 606 1.39 18.72 -25.75
CA PRO A 606 0.97 17.59 -26.57
C PRO A 606 1.89 16.39 -26.29
N PHE A 607 1.33 15.21 -26.49
CA PHE A 607 2.00 13.93 -26.39
C PHE A 607 1.33 12.97 -27.37
N VAL A 608 2.11 12.27 -28.19
CA VAL A 608 1.60 11.23 -29.09
C VAL A 608 2.29 9.91 -28.75
N ASP A 609 1.47 8.87 -28.69
CA ASP A 609 1.87 7.52 -28.35
C ASP A 609 1.55 6.58 -29.52
N ARG A 610 2.51 5.75 -29.92
CA ARG A 610 2.38 4.77 -31.00
C ARG A 610 3.22 3.54 -30.70
N VAL A 611 2.63 2.37 -30.88
CA VAL A 611 3.39 1.12 -30.87
C VAL A 611 4.13 0.96 -32.20
N VAL A 612 5.44 0.71 -32.13
CA VAL A 612 6.30 0.36 -33.26
C VAL A 612 6.99 -0.96 -32.97
N TYR A 613 7.45 -1.66 -34.02
CA TYR A 613 8.24 -2.88 -33.84
C TYR A 613 9.72 -2.55 -33.99
N VAL A 614 10.50 -2.86 -32.96
CA VAL A 614 11.96 -2.86 -33.01
C VAL A 614 12.37 -4.34 -33.04
N GLY A 615 12.89 -4.80 -34.18
CA GLY A 615 13.11 -6.24 -34.39
C GLY A 615 11.81 -7.03 -34.35
N ALA A 616 11.68 -7.95 -33.39
CA ALA A 616 10.49 -8.78 -33.19
C ALA A 616 9.59 -8.29 -32.03
N GLU A 617 10.00 -7.23 -31.33
CA GLU A 617 9.32 -6.75 -30.12
C GLU A 617 8.54 -5.46 -30.41
N ALA A 618 7.35 -5.37 -29.84
CA ALA A 618 6.56 -4.15 -29.80
C ALA A 618 7.16 -3.19 -28.75
N GLN A 619 7.35 -1.93 -29.13
CA GLN A 619 7.93 -0.87 -28.32
C GLN A 619 7.08 0.40 -28.48
N ASP A 620 6.98 1.22 -27.45
CA ASP A 620 6.26 2.49 -27.51
C ASP A 620 7.16 3.61 -28.07
N LEU A 621 6.75 4.19 -29.19
CA LEU A 621 7.32 5.39 -29.78
C LEU A 621 6.54 6.62 -29.34
N LEU A 622 7.19 7.43 -28.52
CA LEU A 622 6.60 8.63 -27.96
C LEU A 622 7.10 9.88 -28.68
N ALA A 623 6.18 10.65 -29.27
CA ALA A 623 6.49 11.98 -29.78
C ALA A 623 6.11 13.04 -28.76
N VAL A 624 7.11 13.81 -28.33
CA VAL A 624 6.98 14.82 -27.28
C VAL A 624 7.38 16.20 -27.79
N ASP A 625 6.77 17.25 -27.25
CA ASP A 625 7.29 18.60 -27.43
C ASP A 625 8.37 18.88 -26.36
N PRO A 626 9.66 18.90 -26.73
CA PRO A 626 10.73 19.07 -25.75
C PRO A 626 10.71 20.46 -25.11
N VAL A 627 9.97 21.45 -25.65
CA VAL A 627 9.83 22.80 -25.08
C VAL A 627 8.81 22.83 -23.94
N SER A 628 7.61 22.32 -24.20
CA SER A 628 6.50 22.39 -23.24
C SER A 628 6.44 21.21 -22.26
N LEU A 629 7.00 20.04 -22.62
CA LEU A 629 6.97 18.85 -21.76
C LEU A 629 7.52 19.11 -20.36
N PRO A 630 8.71 19.71 -20.14
CA PRO A 630 9.25 19.90 -18.79
C PRO A 630 8.42 20.83 -17.91
N ALA A 631 7.55 21.66 -18.50
CA ALA A 631 6.66 22.54 -17.76
C ALA A 631 5.36 21.84 -17.32
N ALA A 632 4.93 20.81 -18.05
CA ALA A 632 3.70 20.06 -17.78
C ALA A 632 3.96 18.73 -17.03
N ALA A 633 5.11 18.09 -17.29
CA ALA A 633 5.54 16.85 -16.68
C ALA A 633 6.98 17.00 -16.15
N PRO A 634 7.21 16.94 -14.83
CA PRO A 634 8.56 17.02 -14.26
C PRO A 634 9.39 15.79 -14.67
N LEU A 635 10.56 16.02 -15.25
CA LEU A 635 11.48 14.96 -15.67
C LEU A 635 12.64 14.85 -14.67
N ALA A 636 12.88 13.65 -14.15
CA ALA A 636 14.00 13.39 -13.26
C ALA A 636 15.28 13.10 -14.05
N ASP A 637 16.40 13.69 -13.63
CA ASP A 637 17.71 13.43 -14.25
C ASP A 637 18.12 11.95 -14.16
N SER A 638 17.61 11.22 -13.16
CA SER A 638 17.86 9.79 -13.00
C SER A 638 17.31 8.90 -14.12
N PHE A 639 16.37 9.40 -14.93
CA PHE A 639 15.84 8.64 -16.07
C PHE A 639 16.73 8.70 -17.31
N PHE A 640 17.75 9.57 -17.31
CA PHE A 640 18.61 9.76 -18.46
C PHE A 640 20.02 9.25 -18.15
N ASP A 641 20.45 8.19 -18.85
CA ASP A 641 21.82 7.71 -18.70
C ASP A 641 22.81 8.72 -19.30
N ARG A 642 23.83 9.08 -18.52
CA ARG A 642 24.94 9.98 -18.92
C ARG A 642 24.57 11.41 -19.34
N THR A 643 23.31 11.83 -19.19
CA THR A 643 22.87 13.21 -19.44
C THR A 643 21.83 13.63 -18.40
N THR A 644 21.50 14.92 -18.34
CA THR A 644 20.36 15.43 -17.55
C THR A 644 19.10 15.49 -18.40
N ALA A 645 17.93 15.58 -17.78
CA ALA A 645 16.66 15.76 -18.48
C ALA A 645 16.69 17.03 -19.35
N THR A 646 17.27 18.12 -18.81
CA THR A 646 17.44 19.37 -19.55
C THR A 646 18.38 19.19 -20.76
N GLY A 647 19.47 18.43 -20.59
CA GLY A 647 20.40 18.10 -21.67
C GLY A 647 19.75 17.28 -22.78
N ALA A 648 18.98 16.25 -22.42
CA ALA A 648 18.26 15.38 -23.36
C ALA A 648 17.20 16.16 -24.16
N MET A 649 16.38 16.99 -23.49
CA MET A 649 15.40 17.83 -24.17
C MET A 649 16.07 18.87 -25.08
N THR A 650 17.22 19.41 -24.68
CA THR A 650 18.00 20.33 -25.52
C THR A 650 18.55 19.62 -26.77
N ALA A 651 19.01 18.38 -26.62
CA ALA A 651 19.48 17.57 -27.76
C ALA A 651 18.34 17.28 -28.76
N LEU A 652 17.16 16.89 -28.28
CA LEU A 652 15.97 16.71 -29.12
C LEU A 652 15.56 18.00 -29.84
N ARG A 653 15.65 19.16 -29.17
CA ARG A 653 15.40 20.46 -29.82
C ARG A 653 16.43 20.79 -30.91
N ALA A 654 17.69 20.42 -30.69
CA ALA A 654 18.76 20.70 -31.64
C ALA A 654 18.74 19.75 -32.85
N GLN A 655 18.23 18.53 -32.67
CA GLN A 655 18.14 17.50 -33.69
C GLN A 655 16.72 16.89 -33.71
N PRO A 656 15.80 17.45 -34.51
CA PRO A 656 14.41 16.99 -34.57
C PRO A 656 14.24 15.54 -35.00
N ASP A 657 15.21 15.01 -35.76
CA ASP A 657 15.22 13.63 -36.26
C ASP A 657 15.87 12.65 -35.27
N ALA A 658 16.33 13.11 -34.11
CA ALA A 658 16.92 12.26 -33.09
C ALA A 658 15.83 11.60 -32.22
N ILE A 659 16.09 10.36 -31.79
CA ILE A 659 15.23 9.61 -30.88
C ILE A 659 15.99 9.31 -29.58
N LEU A 660 15.29 9.39 -28.45
CA LEU A 660 15.77 8.86 -27.19
C LEU A 660 15.25 7.43 -27.03
N VAL A 661 16.14 6.50 -26.75
CA VAL A 661 15.83 5.08 -26.61
C VAL A 661 15.99 4.67 -25.15
N SER A 662 15.12 3.78 -24.66
CA SER A 662 15.23 3.25 -23.30
C SER A 662 16.57 2.52 -23.12
N ALA A 663 17.08 2.48 -21.88
CA ALA A 663 18.33 1.77 -21.58
C ALA A 663 18.23 0.25 -21.85
N GLU A 664 17.03 -0.31 -21.72
CA GLU A 664 16.72 -1.70 -22.02
C GLU A 664 16.79 -1.97 -23.51
N THR A 665 16.02 -1.24 -24.33
CA THR A 665 16.04 -1.37 -25.79
C THR A 665 17.44 -1.10 -26.36
N ALA A 666 18.16 -0.12 -25.82
CA ALA A 666 19.53 0.14 -26.24
C ALA A 666 20.48 -1.02 -25.91
N LYS A 667 20.28 -1.71 -24.78
CA LYS A 667 21.08 -2.87 -24.39
C LYS A 667 20.74 -4.10 -25.24
N ASP A 668 19.45 -4.39 -25.44
CA ASP A 668 18.98 -5.59 -26.11
C ASP A 668 19.34 -5.59 -27.60
N TYR A 669 19.25 -4.42 -28.24
CA TYR A 669 19.64 -4.24 -29.64
C TYR A 669 21.08 -3.70 -29.80
N SER A 670 21.84 -3.59 -28.70
CA SER A 670 23.22 -3.09 -28.70
C SER A 670 23.41 -1.73 -29.38
N LEU A 671 22.44 -0.83 -29.22
CA LEU A 671 22.43 0.52 -29.78
C LEU A 671 23.37 1.45 -29.02
N VAL A 672 24.06 2.31 -29.76
CA VAL A 672 24.95 3.34 -29.23
C VAL A 672 24.52 4.71 -29.75
N PRO A 673 24.70 5.81 -28.98
CA PRO A 673 24.37 7.15 -29.47
C PRO A 673 25.03 7.48 -30.80
N GLY A 674 24.22 7.84 -31.80
CA GLY A 674 24.65 8.11 -33.18
C GLY A 674 24.23 7.04 -34.19
N ASP A 675 23.80 5.87 -33.73
CA ASP A 675 23.21 4.84 -34.59
C ASP A 675 21.88 5.32 -35.20
N ARG A 676 21.57 4.84 -36.40
CA ARG A 676 20.28 5.06 -37.05
C ARG A 676 19.38 3.85 -36.79
N VAL A 677 18.21 4.11 -36.23
CA VAL A 677 17.17 3.13 -35.89
C VAL A 677 16.04 3.23 -36.90
#